data_AF-A0AA47DYA4-F1
#
_entry.id   AF-A0AA47DYA4-F1
#
_cell.length_a   1.000
_cell.length_b   1.000
_cell.length_c   1.000
_cell.angle_alpha   90.00
_cell.angle_beta   90.00
_cell.angle_gamma   90.00
#
_symmetry.space_group_name_H-M   'P 1'
#
loop_
_entity.id
_entity.type
_entity.pdbx_description
1 polymer ?
#
loop_
_entity_poly.entity_id
_entity_poly.type
_entity_poly.pdbx_seq_one_letter_code
_entity_poly.pdbx_strand_id
1 'polypeptide(L)'
;MFRLLSALLLLVALPLAAAEPVQPKVGLVLSGGAARGLAHVGVLKALEEQGVRVDAIAGTSMGAVVGGLYAAGYSVAELERLALTLDWQQVLSDDPPRQDIPYRRKQDDRDFLIKQKLSFRDDGSLGLPLGVIQGQNLALLLERLLVHASDTRNFDQLPIPFRAVATDIANDEKVVFRSGHLPQVIRASMSIPAVFAPVEIEDRLLVDGGMVDNIPMDVARDMGVDRLIVVDIGTPLKPRKELLTVVDVLNQTTTMMTRRNSEAQLATLQPQDLLIQPPLAAYGSTDFDRAEQLVDAGYRATLALEGRLAELRTTTGGNPALSLARSSDPRTPVITAIRVDNDSKVGDAVIRRHIRQRLGEPLDLEDLQKDMGTLYGLDYFERVEYRVQRGKLGNTLVISAREKRSGTDYLRLGLSLSDDFQGDSAFNLGASYRKNGINQLGAEWLTRLQLGDRQELYSEFYQPLDAGSRWFVAPNLFIETQNIEAILDNDPIAEYRLQRYGYGMNLGRQIANNGEIRFGIGQAWGEADVRIGERDLPDFSFTEGYYELQYSFDTLDDVDFPREGEDIRLTLRQYDPSLSSDQRYRQWQLKLDKALSQDANTWVLGGRYGRTLDDAEIVTSSFLLGGARQLSGFRQDALAGQNISLGRVVYYRRMTQRSFLPLDFPVYLGASLERGRAWNNGNDFDSGYINAASVFLGYDTPLGPLNFGYGVNDEDEQALYMNLGRSF
;
A
#
# COMPACT_ATOMS: atom_id res chain seq x y z
N MET A 1 58.88 68.33 -35.80
CA MET A 1 59.28 66.97 -35.33
C MET A 1 58.66 66.64 -33.96
N PHE A 2 57.37 66.96 -33.74
CA PHE A 2 56.67 66.83 -32.45
C PHE A 2 55.32 66.10 -32.53
N ARG A 3 54.97 65.53 -33.70
CA ARG A 3 53.71 64.79 -33.92
C ARG A 3 53.89 63.28 -34.11
N LEU A 4 55.13 62.79 -34.12
CA LEU A 4 55.45 61.36 -34.29
C LEU A 4 55.75 60.64 -32.97
N LEU A 5 56.07 61.36 -31.88
CA LEU A 5 56.25 60.74 -30.55
C LEU A 5 54.92 60.46 -29.82
N SER A 6 53.85 61.20 -30.13
CA SER A 6 52.54 61.03 -29.51
C SER A 6 51.81 59.77 -30.00
N ALA A 7 52.10 59.32 -31.22
CA ALA A 7 51.50 58.12 -31.81
C ALA A 7 52.20 56.83 -31.36
N LEU A 8 53.47 56.89 -30.93
CA LEU A 8 54.21 55.73 -30.44
C LEU A 8 53.94 55.40 -28.97
N LEU A 9 53.49 56.39 -28.18
CA LEU A 9 53.13 56.21 -26.76
C LEU A 9 51.70 55.71 -26.54
N LEU A 10 50.85 55.72 -27.58
CA LEU A 10 49.48 55.17 -27.53
C LEU A 10 49.40 53.69 -27.95
N LEU A 11 50.50 53.08 -28.40
CA LEU A 11 50.57 51.67 -28.79
C LEU A 11 51.12 50.74 -27.70
N VAL A 12 51.45 51.26 -26.50
CA VAL A 12 51.97 50.49 -25.36
C VAL A 12 50.95 50.34 -24.21
N ALA A 13 49.77 50.96 -24.32
CA ALA A 13 48.68 50.79 -23.36
C ALA A 13 47.63 49.80 -23.89
N LEU A 14 48.04 48.57 -24.20
CA LEU A 14 47.11 47.45 -24.15
C LEU A 14 46.76 47.25 -22.67
N PRO A 15 45.49 47.35 -22.24
CA PRO A 15 45.16 46.86 -20.92
C PRO A 15 45.49 45.37 -20.98
N LEU A 16 46.42 44.95 -20.12
CA LEU A 16 46.54 43.56 -19.74
C LEU A 16 45.16 43.22 -19.17
N ALA A 17 44.27 42.70 -20.01
CA ALA A 17 43.04 42.09 -19.53
C ALA A 17 43.54 40.96 -18.65
N ALA A 18 43.56 41.22 -17.33
CA ALA A 18 43.79 40.19 -16.34
C ALA A 18 42.78 39.11 -16.68
N ALA A 19 43.26 37.96 -17.15
CA ALA A 19 42.43 36.80 -17.33
C ALA A 19 41.70 36.62 -15.99
N GLU A 20 40.37 36.69 -16.00
CA GLU A 20 39.60 36.41 -14.80
C GLU A 20 40.11 35.07 -14.25
N PRO A 21 40.46 34.98 -12.95
CA PRO A 21 40.93 33.73 -12.39
C PRO A 21 39.88 32.67 -12.69
N VAL A 22 40.27 31.65 -13.46
CA VAL A 22 39.39 30.55 -13.86
C VAL A 22 38.90 29.91 -12.57
N GLN A 23 37.62 30.11 -12.27
CA GLN A 23 37.01 29.60 -11.06
C GLN A 23 36.99 28.07 -11.15
N PRO A 24 37.49 27.35 -10.13
CA PRO A 24 37.55 25.90 -10.18
C PRO A 24 36.15 25.32 -10.25
N LYS A 25 35.93 24.37 -11.17
CA LYS A 25 34.66 23.65 -11.27
C LYS A 25 34.51 22.71 -10.10
N VAL A 26 33.38 22.79 -9.40
CA VAL A 26 33.11 21.98 -8.21
C VAL A 26 32.14 20.85 -8.54
N GLY A 27 32.59 19.61 -8.34
CA GLY A 27 31.74 18.42 -8.38
C GLY A 27 31.21 18.07 -7.00
N LEU A 28 29.92 17.78 -6.90
CA LEU A 28 29.28 17.29 -5.68
C LEU A 28 29.02 15.78 -5.82
N VAL A 29 29.57 14.99 -4.89
CA VAL A 29 29.40 13.54 -4.82
C VAL A 29 28.50 13.20 -3.65
N LEU A 30 27.37 12.56 -3.90
CA LEU A 30 26.36 12.23 -2.89
C LEU A 30 26.22 10.71 -2.76
N SER A 31 26.62 10.17 -1.61
CA SER A 31 26.59 8.71 -1.41
C SER A 31 25.19 8.15 -1.16
N GLY A 32 25.05 6.83 -1.30
CA GLY A 32 23.88 6.11 -0.82
C GLY A 32 23.87 5.97 0.71
N GLY A 33 22.69 5.70 1.28
CA GLY A 33 22.50 5.55 2.72
C GLY A 33 21.04 5.39 3.20
N ALA A 34 20.09 5.09 2.31
CA ALA A 34 18.66 5.02 2.62
C ALA A 34 18.16 6.27 3.38
N ALA A 35 17.47 6.13 4.53
CA ALA A 35 16.96 7.26 5.32
C ALA A 35 18.02 8.33 5.63
N ARG A 36 19.26 7.90 5.89
CA ARG A 36 20.38 8.81 6.19
C ARG A 36 20.66 9.82 5.07
N GLY A 37 20.24 9.53 3.84
CA GLY A 37 20.36 10.45 2.71
C GLY A 37 19.54 11.72 2.80
N LEU A 38 18.61 11.81 3.76
CA LEU A 38 17.99 13.09 4.10
C LEU A 38 19.01 14.13 4.61
N ALA A 39 20.16 13.69 5.15
CA ALA A 39 21.25 14.59 5.52
C ALA A 39 21.83 15.37 4.33
N HIS A 40 21.75 14.83 3.10
CA HIS A 40 22.19 15.53 1.89
C HIS A 40 21.46 16.86 1.69
N VAL A 41 20.18 16.94 2.10
CA VAL A 41 19.39 18.19 2.02
C VAL A 41 20.00 19.26 2.92
N GLY A 42 20.42 18.90 4.14
CA GLY A 42 21.10 19.82 5.05
C GLY A 42 22.46 20.27 4.55
N VAL A 43 23.20 19.36 3.89
CA VAL A 43 24.47 19.72 3.24
C VAL A 43 24.23 20.75 2.13
N LEU A 44 23.27 20.50 1.24
CA LEU A 44 22.91 21.44 0.17
C LEU A 44 22.48 22.80 0.72
N LYS A 45 21.72 22.83 1.82
CA LYS A 45 21.33 24.05 2.53
C LYS A 45 22.53 24.88 2.94
N ALA A 46 23.47 24.26 3.65
CA ALA A 46 24.68 24.94 4.08
C ALA A 46 25.54 25.39 2.88
N LEU A 47 25.66 24.58 1.81
CA LEU A 47 26.42 24.97 0.61
C LEU A 47 25.82 26.19 -0.10
N GLU A 48 24.48 26.27 -0.26
CA GLU A 48 23.80 27.42 -0.87
C GLU A 48 23.96 28.68 -0.02
N GLU A 49 23.74 28.60 1.31
CA GLU A 49 23.93 29.73 2.24
C GLU A 49 25.36 30.27 2.23
N GLN A 50 26.32 29.38 2.01
CA GLN A 50 27.73 29.70 1.92
C GLN A 50 28.15 30.23 0.53
N GLY A 51 27.25 30.27 -0.45
CA GLY A 51 27.53 30.79 -1.79
C GLY A 51 28.43 29.89 -2.64
N VAL A 52 28.48 28.59 -2.32
CA VAL A 52 29.24 27.58 -3.07
C VAL A 52 28.45 27.18 -4.31
N ARG A 53 29.06 27.34 -5.48
CA ARG A 53 28.46 26.92 -6.74
C ARG A 53 28.83 25.46 -7.03
N VAL A 54 27.82 24.64 -7.30
CA VAL A 54 27.99 23.25 -7.76
C VAL A 54 27.84 23.20 -9.27
N ASP A 55 28.82 22.62 -9.96
CA ASP A 55 28.89 22.57 -11.43
C ASP A 55 28.56 21.19 -12.00
N ALA A 56 28.65 20.12 -11.21
CA ALA A 56 28.29 18.77 -11.58
C ALA A 56 27.91 17.94 -10.36
N ILE A 57 27.00 16.98 -10.52
CA ILE A 57 26.56 16.09 -9.45
C ILE A 57 26.68 14.63 -9.89
N ALA A 58 27.29 13.80 -9.05
CA ALA A 58 27.23 12.34 -9.16
C ALA A 58 26.58 11.77 -7.89
N GLY A 59 25.57 10.92 -8.05
CA GLY A 59 24.80 10.37 -6.93
C GLY A 59 24.53 8.88 -7.05
N THR A 60 24.45 8.22 -5.89
CA THR A 60 24.07 6.81 -5.76
C THR A 60 22.92 6.67 -4.76
N SER A 61 21.90 5.86 -5.07
CA SER A 61 20.75 5.58 -4.20
C SER A 61 20.06 6.87 -3.74
N MET A 62 19.90 7.11 -2.43
CA MET A 62 19.34 8.37 -1.92
C MET A 62 20.14 9.62 -2.36
N GLY A 63 21.45 9.48 -2.62
CA GLY A 63 22.25 10.54 -3.23
C GLY A 63 21.84 10.84 -4.68
N ALA A 64 21.40 9.84 -5.45
CA ALA A 64 20.82 10.02 -6.78
C ALA A 64 19.44 10.68 -6.71
N VAL A 65 18.63 10.36 -5.69
CA VAL A 65 17.32 11.02 -5.45
C VAL A 65 17.50 12.50 -5.15
N VAL A 66 18.24 12.84 -4.09
CA VAL A 66 18.43 14.23 -3.66
C VAL A 66 19.21 15.02 -4.72
N GLY A 67 20.30 14.42 -5.24
CA GLY A 67 21.13 15.03 -6.28
C GLY A 67 20.39 15.25 -7.59
N GLY A 68 19.58 14.27 -8.02
CA GLY A 68 18.80 14.36 -9.25
C GLY A 68 17.69 15.42 -9.17
N LEU A 69 16.98 15.50 -8.04
CA LEU A 69 15.98 16.56 -7.81
C LEU A 69 16.64 17.94 -7.78
N TYR A 70 17.75 18.09 -7.04
CA TYR A 70 18.47 19.36 -6.98
C TYR A 70 19.01 19.78 -8.36
N ALA A 71 19.61 18.83 -9.09
CA ALA A 71 20.09 19.04 -10.46
C ALA A 71 18.97 19.46 -11.43
N ALA A 72 17.75 18.93 -11.24
CA ALA A 72 16.58 19.26 -12.04
C ALA A 72 15.98 20.64 -11.72
N GLY A 73 16.43 21.31 -10.66
CA GLY A 73 16.01 22.68 -10.33
C GLY A 73 15.26 22.84 -9.01
N TYR A 74 15.07 21.79 -8.22
CA TYR A 74 14.44 21.92 -6.91
C TYR A 74 15.26 22.84 -5.99
N SER A 75 14.58 23.71 -5.26
CA SER A 75 15.18 24.50 -4.18
C SER A 75 15.42 23.65 -2.95
N VAL A 76 16.42 24.01 -2.14
CA VAL A 76 16.67 23.35 -0.86
C VAL A 76 15.43 23.39 0.04
N ALA A 77 14.68 24.50 0.06
CA ALA A 77 13.45 24.62 0.83
C ALA A 77 12.35 23.64 0.36
N GLU A 78 12.21 23.41 -0.96
CA GLU A 78 11.31 22.37 -1.49
C GLU A 78 11.78 20.97 -1.08
N LEU A 79 13.08 20.68 -1.16
CA LEU A 79 13.65 19.39 -0.75
C LEU A 79 13.46 19.12 0.75
N GLU A 80 13.70 20.12 1.59
CA GLU A 80 13.49 20.06 3.05
C GLU A 80 12.01 19.83 3.37
N ARG A 81 11.10 20.55 2.69
CA ARG A 81 9.66 20.33 2.85
C ARG A 81 9.25 18.91 2.43
N LEU A 82 9.73 18.41 1.30
CA LEU A 82 9.47 17.03 0.87
C LEU A 82 9.96 16.03 1.92
N ALA A 83 11.19 16.19 2.41
CA ALA A 83 11.77 15.31 3.43
C ALA A 83 10.91 15.22 4.70
N LEU A 84 10.35 16.35 5.15
CA LEU A 84 9.59 16.46 6.40
C LEU A 84 8.11 16.08 6.29
N THR A 85 7.51 16.20 5.10
CA THR A 85 6.05 16.03 4.92
C THR A 85 5.64 14.76 4.18
N LEU A 86 6.56 14.06 3.52
CA LEU A 86 6.25 12.81 2.84
C LEU A 86 5.90 11.72 3.85
N ASP A 87 4.85 10.95 3.56
CA ASP A 87 4.58 9.68 4.25
C ASP A 87 5.52 8.61 3.69
N TRP A 88 6.71 8.53 4.25
CA TRP A 88 7.75 7.59 3.83
C TRP A 88 7.32 6.13 3.96
N GLN A 89 6.38 5.82 4.86
CA GLN A 89 5.84 4.47 4.99
C GLN A 89 5.01 4.11 3.75
N GLN A 90 4.14 5.02 3.28
CA GLN A 90 3.36 4.81 2.06
C GLN A 90 4.23 4.85 0.80
N VAL A 91 5.25 5.71 0.75
CA VAL A 91 6.15 5.81 -0.41
C VAL A 91 6.98 4.54 -0.61
N LEU A 92 7.37 3.89 0.50
CA LEU A 92 8.20 2.69 0.50
C LEU A 92 7.38 1.39 0.68
N SER A 93 6.06 1.46 0.58
CA SER A 93 5.18 0.30 0.44
C SER A 93 4.65 0.22 -0.99
N ASP A 94 4.13 -0.94 -1.38
CA ASP A 94 3.37 -1.06 -2.63
C ASP A 94 1.87 -1.18 -2.44
N ASP A 95 1.41 -1.42 -1.21
CA ASP A 95 -0.01 -1.54 -0.97
C ASP A 95 -0.66 -0.17 -1.28
N PRO A 96 -1.54 -0.10 -2.29
CA PRO A 96 -2.28 1.11 -2.53
C PRO A 96 -3.18 1.37 -1.31
N PRO A 97 -3.45 2.63 -0.95
CA PRO A 97 -4.38 2.94 0.11
C PRO A 97 -5.69 2.18 -0.10
N ARG A 98 -6.25 1.57 0.96
CA ARG A 98 -7.42 0.68 0.82
C ARG A 98 -8.60 1.38 0.14
N GLN A 99 -8.76 2.69 0.31
CA GLN A 99 -9.76 3.51 -0.39
C GLN A 99 -9.66 3.47 -1.93
N ASP A 100 -8.44 3.31 -2.47
CA ASP A 100 -8.18 3.29 -3.91
C ASP A 100 -8.35 1.88 -4.51
N ILE A 101 -8.43 0.85 -3.66
CA ILE A 101 -8.67 -0.54 -4.05
C ILE A 101 -10.14 -0.73 -4.44
N PRO A 102 -10.45 -1.35 -5.60
CA PRO A 102 -11.81 -1.67 -5.99
C PRO A 102 -12.52 -2.56 -4.96
N TYR A 103 -13.83 -2.35 -4.78
CA TYR A 103 -14.66 -3.10 -3.81
C TYR A 103 -14.48 -4.63 -3.95
N ARG A 104 -14.38 -5.13 -5.19
CA ARG A 104 -14.16 -6.55 -5.47
C ARG A 104 -12.92 -7.14 -4.78
N ARG A 105 -11.84 -6.35 -4.66
CA ARG A 105 -10.59 -6.75 -4.01
C ARG A 105 -10.64 -6.53 -2.50
N LYS A 106 -11.35 -5.49 -2.03
CA LYS A 106 -11.64 -5.27 -0.59
C LYS A 106 -12.37 -6.44 0.05
N GLN A 107 -13.20 -7.16 -0.72
CA GLN A 107 -13.87 -8.37 -0.26
C GLN A 107 -12.86 -9.45 0.19
N ASP A 108 -11.74 -9.61 -0.50
CA ASP A 108 -10.75 -10.64 -0.14
C ASP A 108 -10.08 -10.34 1.21
N ASP A 109 -9.87 -9.06 1.53
CA ASP A 109 -9.28 -8.65 2.82
C ASP A 109 -10.27 -8.79 3.98
N ARG A 110 -11.57 -8.72 3.68
CA ARG A 110 -12.64 -8.98 4.63
C ARG A 110 -12.84 -10.47 4.89
N ASP A 111 -12.78 -11.27 3.82
CA ASP A 111 -13.15 -12.67 3.82
C ASP A 111 -11.94 -13.60 4.07
N PHE A 112 -10.70 -13.10 4.14
CA PHE A 112 -9.48 -13.88 4.47
C PHE A 112 -8.49 -13.07 5.30
N LEU A 113 -7.96 -13.71 6.35
CA LEU A 113 -7.24 -13.02 7.44
C LEU A 113 -5.73 -12.92 7.22
N ILE A 114 -5.14 -13.91 6.54
CA ILE A 114 -3.72 -13.87 6.23
C ILE A 114 -3.57 -13.01 4.97
N LYS A 115 -2.97 -11.82 5.15
CA LYS A 115 -2.75 -10.84 4.06
C LYS A 115 -1.82 -11.40 2.97
N GLN A 116 -0.99 -12.38 3.30
CA GLN A 116 -0.04 -13.00 2.36
C GLN A 116 -0.76 -13.89 1.34
N LYS A 117 -0.37 -13.71 0.07
CA LYS A 117 -0.90 -14.45 -1.07
C LYS A 117 0.17 -15.38 -1.63
N LEU A 118 -0.17 -16.64 -1.87
CA LEU A 118 0.67 -17.52 -2.67
C LEU A 118 0.25 -17.37 -4.13
N SER A 119 1.10 -16.75 -4.94
CA SER A 119 0.80 -16.48 -6.36
C SER A 119 1.27 -17.62 -7.25
N PHE A 120 0.53 -17.90 -8.31
CA PHE A 120 0.82 -18.96 -9.27
C PHE A 120 0.86 -18.40 -10.68
N ARG A 121 1.86 -18.83 -11.46
CA ARG A 121 1.97 -18.56 -12.88
C ARG A 121 0.98 -19.42 -13.68
N ASP A 122 0.83 -19.10 -14.96
CA ASP A 122 -0.11 -19.79 -15.86
C ASP A 122 0.22 -21.27 -16.08
N ASP A 123 1.48 -21.67 -15.87
CA ASP A 123 1.92 -23.06 -15.90
C ASP A 123 1.67 -23.82 -14.57
N GLY A 124 1.08 -23.15 -13.58
CA GLY A 124 0.83 -23.68 -12.23
C GLY A 124 2.04 -23.63 -11.30
N SER A 125 3.20 -23.13 -11.75
CA SER A 125 4.37 -22.97 -10.89
C SER A 125 4.18 -21.85 -9.86
N LEU A 126 4.79 -22.02 -8.68
CA LEU A 126 4.78 -20.99 -7.65
C LEU A 126 5.54 -19.74 -8.14
N GLY A 127 4.84 -18.61 -8.18
CA GLY A 127 5.41 -17.31 -8.51
C GLY A 127 5.90 -16.61 -7.26
N LEU A 128 7.22 -16.47 -7.14
CA LEU A 128 7.85 -15.70 -6.09
C LEU A 128 8.24 -14.30 -6.62
N PRO A 129 8.00 -13.23 -5.85
CA PRO A 129 8.43 -11.89 -6.23
C PRO A 129 9.96 -11.76 -6.15
N LEU A 130 10.53 -10.84 -6.92
CA LEU A 130 11.98 -10.57 -6.95
C LEU A 130 12.47 -9.68 -5.81
N GLY A 131 11.56 -9.08 -5.06
CA GLY A 131 11.82 -8.28 -3.86
C GLY A 131 10.60 -8.29 -2.94
N VAL A 132 10.78 -7.86 -1.70
CA VAL A 132 9.65 -7.70 -0.75
C VAL A 132 8.72 -6.57 -1.20
N ILE A 133 9.28 -5.53 -1.83
CA ILE A 133 8.60 -4.33 -2.33
C ILE A 133 8.95 -4.16 -3.82
N GLN A 134 7.99 -4.15 -4.71
CA GLN A 134 8.08 -3.76 -6.13
C GLN A 134 8.54 -2.29 -6.32
N GLY A 135 8.16 -1.38 -5.43
CA GLY A 135 8.52 0.04 -5.43
C GLY A 135 7.67 0.89 -6.38
N GLN A 136 6.39 0.55 -6.51
CA GLN A 136 5.38 1.21 -7.33
C GLN A 136 5.14 2.65 -6.85
N ASN A 137 4.87 2.86 -5.55
CA ASN A 137 4.60 4.19 -5.00
C ASN A 137 5.82 5.13 -5.12
N LEU A 138 7.02 4.59 -4.89
CA LEU A 138 8.27 5.31 -5.10
C LEU A 138 8.46 5.75 -6.56
N ALA A 139 8.19 4.86 -7.52
CA ALA A 139 8.27 5.20 -8.94
C ALA A 139 7.28 6.31 -9.31
N LEU A 140 6.01 6.21 -8.88
CA LEU A 140 4.99 7.23 -9.12
C LEU A 140 5.34 8.59 -8.50
N LEU A 141 5.92 8.60 -7.30
CA LEU A 141 6.39 9.82 -6.66
C LEU A 141 7.51 10.47 -7.48
N LEU A 142 8.50 9.70 -7.92
CA LEU A 142 9.60 10.21 -8.75
C LEU A 142 9.09 10.75 -10.09
N GLU A 143 8.16 10.06 -10.76
CA GLU A 143 7.49 10.57 -11.96
C GLU A 143 6.81 11.90 -11.71
N ARG A 144 6.04 12.00 -10.61
CA ARG A 144 5.33 13.24 -10.24
C ARG A 144 6.30 14.40 -10.01
N LEU A 145 7.38 14.16 -9.27
CA LEU A 145 8.36 15.20 -8.95
C LEU A 145 9.12 15.65 -10.21
N LEU A 146 9.50 14.71 -11.06
CA LEU A 146 10.38 14.98 -12.20
C LEU A 146 9.64 15.11 -13.53
N VAL A 147 8.30 15.18 -13.52
CA VAL A 147 7.48 15.29 -14.74
C VAL A 147 7.91 16.44 -15.66
N HIS A 148 8.34 17.56 -15.09
CA HIS A 148 8.81 18.74 -15.82
C HIS A 148 10.18 18.53 -16.51
N ALA A 149 11.00 17.60 -15.98
CA ALA A 149 12.32 17.22 -16.47
C ALA A 149 12.32 15.87 -17.21
N SER A 150 11.16 15.20 -17.33
CA SER A 150 11.03 13.85 -17.90
C SER A 150 11.46 13.74 -19.37
N ASP A 151 11.36 14.81 -20.15
CA ASP A 151 11.83 14.85 -21.55
C ASP A 151 13.34 15.13 -21.69
N THR A 152 14.02 15.50 -20.60
CA THR A 152 15.46 15.75 -20.58
C THR A 152 16.21 14.43 -20.64
N ARG A 153 16.35 13.91 -21.86
CA ARG A 153 17.02 12.62 -22.13
C ARG A 153 18.52 12.67 -21.92
N ASN A 154 19.14 13.85 -21.99
CA ASN A 154 20.56 14.03 -21.71
C ASN A 154 20.71 14.84 -20.42
N PHE A 155 21.31 14.22 -19.40
CA PHE A 155 21.43 14.82 -18.07
C PHE A 155 22.44 15.95 -17.99
N ASP A 156 23.25 16.16 -19.03
CA ASP A 156 24.10 17.36 -19.17
C ASP A 156 23.28 18.63 -19.48
N GLN A 157 22.01 18.48 -19.87
CA GLN A 157 21.10 19.60 -20.15
C GLN A 157 20.25 20.00 -18.94
N LEU A 158 20.38 19.30 -17.81
CA LEU A 158 19.78 19.73 -16.56
C LEU A 158 20.46 21.03 -16.07
N PRO A 159 19.78 21.83 -15.23
CA PRO A 159 20.39 23.01 -14.61
C PRO A 159 21.77 22.78 -13.99
N ILE A 160 22.00 21.59 -13.45
CA ILE A 160 23.34 21.07 -13.14
C ILE A 160 23.52 19.71 -13.83
N PRO A 161 24.60 19.50 -14.60
CA PRO A 161 24.95 18.18 -15.15
C PRO A 161 24.93 17.09 -14.08
N PHE A 162 24.26 15.98 -14.36
CA PHE A 162 24.01 14.92 -13.39
C PHE A 162 24.42 13.54 -13.91
N ARG A 163 24.92 12.69 -13.00
CA ARG A 163 25.11 11.26 -13.20
C ARG A 163 24.50 10.47 -12.03
N ALA A 164 23.80 9.40 -12.36
CA ALA A 164 23.37 8.40 -11.38
C ALA A 164 24.12 7.09 -11.63
N VAL A 165 24.48 6.40 -10.54
CA VAL A 165 25.10 5.07 -10.63
C VAL A 165 24.10 4.00 -10.24
N ALA A 166 24.04 2.93 -11.04
CA ALA A 166 23.33 1.69 -10.73
C ALA A 166 24.26 0.49 -10.97
N THR A 167 23.83 -0.66 -10.49
CA THR A 167 24.54 -1.93 -10.70
C THR A 167 23.71 -2.81 -11.61
N ASP A 168 24.29 -3.35 -12.68
CA ASP A 168 23.67 -4.45 -13.43
C ASP A 168 23.92 -5.76 -12.69
N ILE A 169 22.87 -6.33 -12.10
CA ILE A 169 22.99 -7.51 -11.24
C ILE A 169 23.30 -8.79 -12.04
N ALA A 170 23.08 -8.79 -13.36
CA ALA A 170 23.32 -9.97 -14.18
C ALA A 170 24.81 -10.25 -14.42
N ASN A 171 25.66 -9.22 -14.36
CA ASN A 171 27.07 -9.27 -14.74
C ASN A 171 28.02 -8.50 -13.81
N ASP A 172 27.52 -7.90 -12.72
CA ASP A 172 28.30 -7.10 -11.76
C ASP A 172 28.92 -5.83 -12.38
N GLU A 173 28.25 -5.25 -13.39
CA GLU A 173 28.74 -4.03 -14.06
C GLU A 173 28.25 -2.74 -13.40
N LYS A 174 29.18 -1.79 -13.23
CA LYS A 174 28.87 -0.39 -12.91
C LYS A 174 28.24 0.30 -14.11
N VAL A 175 27.00 0.74 -13.96
CA VAL A 175 26.25 1.48 -14.98
C VAL A 175 26.15 2.95 -14.57
N VAL A 176 26.80 3.82 -15.34
CA VAL A 176 26.77 5.27 -15.13
C VAL A 176 25.78 5.91 -16.11
N PHE A 177 24.65 6.35 -15.59
CA PHE A 177 23.63 7.01 -16.39
C PHE A 177 23.96 8.49 -16.63
N ARG A 178 24.20 8.82 -17.90
CA ARG A 178 24.30 10.20 -18.42
C ARG A 178 23.06 10.64 -19.20
N SER A 179 22.20 9.69 -19.51
CA SER A 179 21.02 9.88 -20.35
C SER A 179 19.98 8.82 -20.02
N GLY A 180 18.72 9.09 -20.35
CA GLY A 180 17.61 8.17 -20.14
C GLY A 180 16.36 8.88 -19.62
N HIS A 181 15.44 8.10 -19.05
CA HIS A 181 14.29 8.62 -18.34
C HIS A 181 14.67 8.84 -16.87
N LEU A 182 14.89 10.10 -16.47
CA LEU A 182 15.47 10.45 -15.17
C LEU A 182 14.77 9.82 -13.95
N PRO A 183 13.42 9.80 -13.83
CA PRO A 183 12.72 9.14 -12.73
C PRO A 183 13.07 7.65 -12.61
N GLN A 184 13.06 6.94 -13.74
CA GLN A 184 13.35 5.50 -13.80
C GLN A 184 14.82 5.21 -13.48
N VAL A 185 15.74 6.05 -13.94
CA VAL A 185 17.17 5.94 -13.60
C VAL A 185 17.41 6.11 -12.10
N ILE A 186 16.77 7.11 -11.48
CA ILE A 186 16.87 7.34 -10.03
C ILE A 186 16.25 6.16 -9.27
N ARG A 187 15.08 5.66 -9.71
CA ARG A 187 14.45 4.47 -9.12
C ARG A 187 15.34 3.23 -9.21
N ALA A 188 16.03 3.03 -10.34
CA ALA A 188 16.99 1.95 -10.52
C ALA A 188 18.17 2.07 -9.53
N SER A 189 18.75 3.26 -9.41
CA SER A 189 19.84 3.57 -8.47
C SER A 189 19.48 3.32 -7.00
N MET A 190 18.18 3.33 -6.65
CA MET A 190 17.64 3.10 -5.30
C MET A 190 17.02 1.70 -5.11
N SER A 191 17.27 0.75 -6.02
CA SER A 191 16.69 -0.61 -5.96
C SER A 191 17.53 -1.56 -5.11
N ILE A 192 17.49 -1.39 -3.78
CA ILE A 192 18.27 -2.22 -2.85
C ILE A 192 17.87 -3.69 -2.98
N PRO A 193 18.80 -4.62 -3.29
CA PRO A 193 18.50 -6.04 -3.45
C PRO A 193 17.75 -6.64 -2.26
N ALA A 194 16.87 -7.61 -2.54
CA ALA A 194 15.95 -8.27 -1.60
C ALA A 194 14.84 -7.37 -1.02
N VAL A 195 15.08 -6.07 -0.86
CA VAL A 195 14.08 -5.11 -0.38
C VAL A 195 13.23 -4.62 -1.56
N PHE A 196 13.85 -3.99 -2.54
CA PHE A 196 13.18 -3.46 -3.73
C PHE A 196 13.39 -4.35 -4.94
N ALA A 197 12.35 -4.55 -5.74
CA ALA A 197 12.47 -5.24 -7.01
C ALA A 197 13.42 -4.47 -7.95
N PRO A 198 14.26 -5.19 -8.72
CA PRO A 198 15.12 -4.58 -9.73
C PRO A 198 14.33 -3.83 -10.81
N VAL A 199 14.99 -2.87 -11.46
CA VAL A 199 14.42 -2.08 -12.56
C VAL A 199 15.07 -2.48 -13.86
N GLU A 200 14.25 -2.80 -14.87
CA GLU A 200 14.73 -3.15 -16.20
C GLU A 200 14.84 -1.90 -17.08
N ILE A 201 16.03 -1.63 -17.63
CA ILE A 201 16.29 -0.51 -18.56
C ILE A 201 17.21 -1.02 -19.67
N GLU A 202 16.78 -0.93 -20.93
CA GLU A 202 17.59 -1.31 -22.11
C GLU A 202 18.22 -2.72 -21.97
N ASP A 203 17.40 -3.71 -21.62
CA ASP A 203 17.77 -5.13 -21.39
C ASP A 203 18.71 -5.40 -20.21
N ARG A 204 18.99 -4.39 -19.37
CA ARG A 204 19.76 -4.54 -18.13
C ARG A 204 18.84 -4.68 -16.94
N LEU A 205 19.18 -5.56 -16.00
CA LEU A 205 18.45 -5.71 -14.75
C LEU A 205 19.19 -4.97 -13.63
N LEU A 206 18.69 -3.79 -13.29
CA LEU A 206 19.42 -2.84 -12.47
C LEU A 206 18.98 -2.87 -11.01
N VAL A 207 19.97 -2.83 -10.14
CA VAL A 207 19.84 -2.69 -8.69
C VAL A 207 20.63 -1.49 -8.18
N ASP A 208 20.56 -1.24 -6.88
CA ASP A 208 21.20 -0.10 -6.22
C ASP A 208 22.70 0.01 -6.59
N GLY A 209 23.12 1.23 -6.95
CA GLY A 209 24.51 1.51 -7.35
C GLY A 209 25.51 1.34 -6.21
N GLY A 210 25.03 1.34 -4.96
CA GLY A 210 25.86 1.19 -3.78
C GLY A 210 26.57 -0.16 -3.71
N MET A 211 26.15 -1.17 -4.48
CA MET A 211 26.88 -2.44 -4.56
C MET A 211 28.26 -2.31 -5.19
N VAL A 212 28.38 -1.49 -6.24
CA VAL A 212 29.61 -1.31 -7.01
C VAL A 212 30.32 0.01 -6.72
N ASP A 213 29.56 1.08 -6.45
CA ASP A 213 30.11 2.42 -6.30
C ASP A 213 29.18 3.36 -5.51
N ASN A 214 29.27 3.28 -4.20
CA ASN A 214 28.43 4.08 -3.31
C ASN A 214 28.84 5.55 -3.23
N ILE A 215 30.12 5.86 -3.45
CA ILE A 215 30.67 7.23 -3.41
C ILE A 215 31.34 7.49 -4.77
N PRO A 216 30.58 7.87 -5.81
CA PRO A 216 31.03 7.86 -7.20
C PRO A 216 31.96 9.05 -7.53
N MET A 217 33.14 9.08 -6.90
CA MET A 217 34.13 10.16 -7.03
C MET A 217 34.80 10.12 -8.40
N ASP A 218 35.17 8.94 -8.89
CA ASP A 218 35.69 8.73 -10.24
C ASP A 218 34.71 9.23 -11.31
N VAL A 219 33.42 8.91 -11.16
CA VAL A 219 32.36 9.41 -12.06
C VAL A 219 32.31 10.94 -12.06
N ALA A 220 32.36 11.58 -10.89
CA ALA A 220 32.37 13.04 -10.82
C ALA A 220 33.63 13.64 -11.44
N ARG A 221 34.80 13.01 -11.28
CA ARG A 221 36.05 13.44 -11.94
C ARG A 221 35.94 13.34 -13.46
N ASP A 222 35.35 12.28 -13.98
CA ASP A 222 35.12 12.08 -15.42
C ASP A 222 34.18 13.15 -16.03
N MET A 223 33.38 13.85 -15.20
CA MET A 223 32.59 15.00 -15.62
C MET A 223 33.42 16.29 -15.81
N GLY A 224 34.73 16.25 -15.57
CA GLY A 224 35.65 17.36 -15.84
C GLY A 224 35.62 18.46 -14.78
N VAL A 225 35.50 18.08 -13.50
CA VAL A 225 35.56 18.97 -12.34
C VAL A 225 36.97 19.05 -11.76
N ASP A 226 37.31 20.20 -11.15
CA ASP A 226 38.64 20.47 -10.60
C ASP A 226 38.76 20.09 -9.13
N ARG A 227 37.65 20.21 -8.37
CA ARG A 227 37.56 19.90 -6.93
C ARG A 227 36.28 19.14 -6.64
N LEU A 228 36.34 18.21 -5.68
CA LEU A 228 35.17 17.48 -5.20
C LEU A 228 34.73 17.95 -3.81
N ILE A 229 33.42 18.05 -3.62
CA ILE A 229 32.77 17.99 -2.31
C ILE A 229 32.10 16.62 -2.22
N VAL A 230 32.59 15.78 -1.33
CA VAL A 230 32.15 14.39 -1.15
C VAL A 230 31.34 14.29 0.13
N VAL A 231 30.09 13.86 0.02
CA VAL A 231 29.20 13.63 1.16
C VAL A 231 29.06 12.14 1.39
N ASP A 232 29.68 11.65 2.46
CA ASP A 232 29.61 10.26 2.88
C ASP A 232 28.68 10.11 4.09
N ILE A 233 27.60 9.37 3.88
CA ILE A 233 26.55 9.06 4.87
C ILE A 233 26.44 7.56 5.14
N GLY A 234 27.52 6.81 4.91
CA GLY A 234 27.55 5.35 4.89
C GLY A 234 26.82 4.67 6.05
N THR A 235 26.34 3.45 5.78
CA THR A 235 25.52 2.67 6.74
C THR A 235 26.40 1.74 7.58
N PRO A 236 26.28 1.74 8.93
CA PRO A 236 26.98 0.80 9.78
C PRO A 236 26.42 -0.61 9.58
N LEU A 237 27.22 -1.60 9.94
CA LEU A 237 26.79 -2.98 9.97
C LEU A 237 25.81 -3.20 11.12
N LYS A 238 24.75 -3.96 10.88
CA LYS A 238 23.80 -4.33 11.94
C LYS A 238 24.50 -5.21 12.99
N PRO A 239 24.18 -5.04 14.29
CA PRO A 239 24.63 -5.96 15.32
C PRO A 239 23.98 -7.33 15.13
N ARG A 240 24.64 -8.39 15.63
CA ARG A 240 24.16 -9.79 15.53
C ARG A 240 22.69 -9.98 15.93
N LYS A 241 22.21 -9.23 16.93
CA LYS A 241 20.83 -9.32 17.45
C LYS A 241 19.76 -8.88 16.44
N GLU A 242 20.15 -8.10 15.43
CA GLU A 242 19.24 -7.58 14.40
C GLU A 242 19.29 -8.40 13.10
N LEU A 243 20.09 -9.48 13.04
CA LEU A 243 20.18 -10.38 11.88
C LEU A 243 19.23 -11.57 12.08
N LEU A 244 17.93 -11.33 11.96
CA LEU A 244 16.88 -12.30 12.32
C LEU A 244 16.34 -13.08 11.12
N THR A 245 16.40 -12.51 9.92
CA THR A 245 15.80 -13.07 8.71
C THR A 245 16.81 -13.29 7.59
N VAL A 246 16.43 -14.08 6.57
CA VAL A 246 17.23 -14.23 5.34
C VAL A 246 17.45 -12.87 4.66
N VAL A 247 16.42 -12.01 4.67
CA VAL A 247 16.50 -10.65 4.11
C VAL A 247 17.53 -9.81 4.87
N ASP A 248 17.59 -9.91 6.21
CA ASP A 248 18.59 -9.20 7.01
C ASP A 248 20.02 -9.63 6.66
N VAL A 249 20.24 -10.93 6.47
CA VAL A 249 21.54 -11.48 6.10
C VAL A 249 21.96 -11.03 4.70
N LEU A 250 21.03 -11.03 3.74
CA LEU A 250 21.29 -10.53 2.38
C LEU A 250 21.60 -9.03 2.40
N ASN A 251 20.82 -8.22 3.12
CA ASN A 251 21.04 -6.77 3.24
C ASN A 251 22.37 -6.44 3.96
N GLN A 252 22.72 -7.20 4.99
CA GLN A 252 24.03 -7.09 5.65
C GLN A 252 25.17 -7.36 4.66
N THR A 253 25.02 -8.36 3.79
CA THR A 253 26.00 -8.69 2.75
C THR A 253 26.15 -7.54 1.74
N THR A 254 25.03 -6.97 1.28
CA THR A 254 25.03 -5.76 0.43
C THR A 254 25.76 -4.60 1.11
N THR A 255 25.45 -4.34 2.38
CA THR A 255 26.08 -3.26 3.17
C THR A 255 27.60 -3.46 3.29
N MET A 256 28.08 -4.71 3.43
CA MET A 256 29.52 -5.00 3.45
C MET A 256 30.20 -4.67 2.11
N MET A 257 29.55 -4.99 0.98
CA MET A 257 30.06 -4.65 -0.35
C MET A 257 30.12 -3.13 -0.55
N THR A 258 29.04 -2.42 -0.19
CA THR A 258 28.94 -0.96 -0.20
C THR A 258 30.05 -0.27 0.60
N ARG A 259 30.31 -0.74 1.82
CA ARG A 259 31.40 -0.20 2.64
C ARG A 259 32.76 -0.39 2.01
N ARG A 260 33.04 -1.58 1.48
CA ARG A 260 34.33 -1.89 0.86
C ARG A 260 34.61 -1.01 -0.37
N ASN A 261 33.61 -0.78 -1.23
CA ASN A 261 33.79 0.11 -2.38
C ASN A 261 33.87 1.59 -1.96
N SER A 262 33.15 1.99 -0.90
CA SER A 262 33.22 3.36 -0.35
C SER A 262 34.63 3.67 0.18
N GLU A 263 35.22 2.75 0.95
CA GLU A 263 36.59 2.88 1.47
C GLU A 263 37.62 2.98 0.34
N ALA A 264 37.43 2.23 -0.76
CA ALA A 264 38.30 2.29 -1.93
C ALA A 264 38.22 3.66 -2.65
N GLN A 265 37.02 4.23 -2.81
CA GLN A 265 36.83 5.57 -3.40
C GLN A 265 37.42 6.66 -2.51
N LEU A 266 37.15 6.62 -1.19
CA LEU A 266 37.69 7.60 -0.24
C LEU A 266 39.23 7.58 -0.18
N ALA A 267 39.86 6.42 -0.41
CA ALA A 267 41.32 6.33 -0.51
C ALA A 267 41.91 7.11 -1.71
N THR A 268 41.09 7.53 -2.68
CA THR A 268 41.49 8.36 -3.83
C THR A 268 41.33 9.86 -3.61
N LEU A 269 40.85 10.29 -2.43
CA LEU A 269 40.67 11.71 -2.08
C LEU A 269 41.97 12.49 -2.28
N GLN A 270 41.86 13.62 -2.99
CA GLN A 270 42.99 14.52 -3.18
C GLN A 270 42.98 15.62 -2.10
N PRO A 271 44.12 16.26 -1.78
CA PRO A 271 44.20 17.29 -0.74
C PRO A 271 43.25 18.49 -0.96
N GLN A 272 42.94 18.82 -2.21
CA GLN A 272 42.02 19.89 -2.57
C GLN A 272 40.53 19.51 -2.45
N ASP A 273 40.22 18.22 -2.28
CA ASP A 273 38.84 17.74 -2.10
C ASP A 273 38.36 17.96 -0.66
N LEU A 274 37.05 18.11 -0.51
CA LEU A 274 36.38 18.28 0.77
C LEU A 274 35.52 17.06 1.08
N LEU A 275 35.79 16.37 2.17
CA LEU A 275 34.96 15.30 2.69
C LEU A 275 34.04 15.84 3.80
N ILE A 276 32.74 15.62 3.63
CA ILE A 276 31.70 15.94 4.62
C ILE A 276 31.14 14.61 5.12
N GLN A 277 31.28 14.36 6.42
CA GLN A 277 30.79 13.16 7.09
C GLN A 277 29.86 13.53 8.25
N PRO A 278 28.54 13.61 8.00
CA PRO A 278 27.58 13.91 9.04
C PRO A 278 27.58 12.82 10.13
N PRO A 279 27.43 13.18 11.42
CA PRO A 279 27.46 12.21 12.52
C PRO A 279 26.13 11.43 12.61
N LEU A 280 25.99 10.38 11.79
CA LEU A 280 24.73 9.62 11.62
C LEU A 280 24.71 8.25 12.31
N ALA A 281 25.70 7.92 13.15
CA ALA A 281 25.84 6.60 13.76
C ALA A 281 24.60 6.13 14.54
N ALA A 282 23.82 7.06 15.09
CA ALA A 282 22.62 6.78 15.90
C ALA A 282 21.34 6.49 15.09
N TYR A 283 21.36 6.58 13.75
CA TYR A 283 20.15 6.46 12.92
C TYR A 283 20.21 5.21 12.03
N GLY A 284 19.17 4.39 11.98
CA GLY A 284 19.05 3.25 11.08
C GLY A 284 18.89 3.64 9.60
N SER A 285 18.85 2.63 8.73
CA SER A 285 18.52 2.81 7.30
C SER A 285 17.03 3.07 7.04
N THR A 286 16.17 2.81 8.04
CA THR A 286 14.71 2.93 7.98
C THR A 286 14.14 4.11 8.77
N ASP A 287 14.98 4.93 9.42
CA ASP A 287 14.56 6.01 10.34
C ASP A 287 14.12 7.29 9.60
N PHE A 288 13.23 7.13 8.62
CA PHE A 288 12.70 8.23 7.81
C PHE A 288 11.82 9.20 8.62
N ASP A 289 11.27 8.76 9.75
CA ASP A 289 10.55 9.59 10.72
C ASP A 289 11.46 10.60 11.45
N ARG A 290 12.78 10.39 11.40
CA ARG A 290 13.79 11.28 11.99
C ARG A 290 14.34 12.30 11.00
N ALA A 291 13.55 12.63 9.97
CA ALA A 291 13.93 13.52 8.87
C ALA A 291 14.53 14.85 9.35
N GLU A 292 13.92 15.51 10.34
CA GLU A 292 14.40 16.79 10.87
C GLU A 292 15.81 16.68 11.45
N GLN A 293 16.08 15.64 12.24
CA GLN A 293 17.41 15.47 12.85
C GLN A 293 18.48 15.05 11.82
N LEU A 294 18.08 14.28 10.81
CA LEU A 294 18.98 13.88 9.72
C LEU A 294 19.40 15.08 8.86
N VAL A 295 18.44 15.93 8.47
CA VAL A 295 18.70 17.18 7.73
C VAL A 295 19.64 18.08 8.53
N ASP A 296 19.32 18.31 9.81
CA ASP A 296 20.13 19.15 10.68
C ASP A 296 21.56 18.60 10.89
N ALA A 297 21.74 17.29 11.00
CA ALA A 297 23.07 16.68 11.10
C ALA A 297 23.95 16.99 9.87
N GLY A 298 23.39 16.92 8.66
CA GLY A 298 24.09 17.28 7.43
C GLY A 298 24.46 18.77 7.35
N TYR A 299 23.53 19.62 7.79
CA TYR A 299 23.73 21.07 7.85
C TYR A 299 24.88 21.44 8.79
N ARG A 300 24.86 20.95 10.04
CA ARG A 300 25.92 21.22 11.03
C ARG A 300 27.29 20.70 10.61
N ALA A 301 27.35 19.51 10.01
CA ALA A 301 28.60 18.91 9.54
C ALA A 301 29.26 19.75 8.44
N THR A 302 28.44 20.38 7.59
CA THR A 302 28.90 21.26 6.52
C THR A 302 29.35 22.61 7.07
N LEU A 303 28.61 23.20 8.01
CA LEU A 303 29.00 24.45 8.67
C LEU A 303 30.35 24.35 9.40
N ALA A 304 30.67 23.19 9.98
CA ALA A 304 31.98 22.96 10.61
C ALA A 304 33.16 23.11 9.64
N LEU A 305 32.91 23.08 8.33
CA LEU A 305 33.90 23.20 7.26
C LEU A 305 33.85 24.57 6.56
N GLU A 306 33.14 25.56 7.11
CA GLU A 306 32.97 26.91 6.53
C GLU A 306 34.31 27.54 6.09
N GLY A 307 35.37 27.39 6.89
CA GLY A 307 36.69 27.94 6.56
C GLY A 307 37.29 27.36 5.28
N ARG A 308 37.07 26.07 4.99
CA ARG A 308 37.51 25.42 3.73
C ARG A 308 36.57 25.73 2.58
N LEU A 309 35.27 25.85 2.85
CA LEU A 309 34.25 26.23 1.86
C LEU A 309 34.41 27.68 1.39
N ALA A 310 34.97 28.56 2.22
CA ALA A 310 35.27 29.95 1.87
C ALA A 310 36.10 30.07 0.58
N GLU A 311 37.00 29.11 0.32
CA GLU A 311 37.83 29.05 -0.91
C GLU A 311 37.03 28.76 -2.18
N LEU A 312 35.83 28.18 -2.04
CA LEU A 312 34.96 27.77 -3.15
C LEU A 312 33.81 28.76 -3.40
N ARG A 313 33.74 29.84 -2.61
CA ARG A 313 32.69 30.85 -2.73
C ARG A 313 32.82 31.61 -4.05
N THR A 314 31.67 31.90 -4.65
CA THR A 314 31.61 32.68 -5.89
C THR A 314 31.24 34.13 -5.63
N THR A 315 31.90 35.07 -6.31
CA THR A 315 31.64 36.52 -6.20
C THR A 315 30.34 36.94 -6.89
N THR A 316 29.87 36.15 -7.86
CA THR A 316 28.66 36.41 -8.66
C THR A 316 27.37 35.89 -8.02
N GLY A 317 27.46 35.08 -6.96
CA GLY A 317 26.32 34.49 -6.25
C GLY A 317 25.62 33.38 -7.06
N GLY A 318 25.30 32.27 -6.39
CA GLY A 318 24.43 31.19 -6.87
C GLY A 318 24.78 30.55 -8.22
N ASN A 319 23.95 29.61 -8.68
CA ASN A 319 24.00 29.07 -10.04
C ASN A 319 22.87 29.71 -10.87
N PRO A 320 23.18 30.56 -11.88
CA PRO A 320 22.16 31.24 -12.68
C PRO A 320 21.18 30.30 -13.40
N ALA A 321 21.63 29.11 -13.81
CA ALA A 321 20.77 28.12 -14.46
C ALA A 321 19.74 27.55 -13.48
N LEU A 322 20.14 27.30 -12.23
CA LEU A 322 19.20 26.92 -11.16
C LEU A 322 18.20 28.04 -10.86
N SER A 323 18.67 29.29 -10.77
CA SER A 323 17.79 30.44 -10.53
C SER A 323 16.74 30.61 -11.64
N LEU A 324 17.11 30.37 -12.90
CA LEU A 324 16.19 30.41 -14.03
C LEU A 324 15.21 29.24 -14.03
N ALA A 325 15.68 28.03 -13.73
CA ALA A 325 14.83 26.84 -13.64
C ALA A 325 13.76 26.99 -12.56
N ARG A 326 14.10 27.63 -11.43
CA ARG A 326 13.19 27.87 -10.29
C ARG A 326 12.13 28.93 -10.55
N SER A 327 12.32 29.82 -11.53
CA SER A 327 11.43 30.98 -11.78
C SER A 327 10.36 30.78 -12.85
N SER A 328 10.30 29.61 -13.50
CA SER A 328 9.36 29.31 -14.60
C SER A 328 8.16 28.45 -14.12
N ASP A 329 6.91 28.81 -14.47
CA ASP A 329 5.67 28.04 -14.21
C ASP A 329 4.68 28.17 -15.42
N PRO A 330 3.79 27.19 -15.75
CA PRO A 330 3.44 25.95 -15.05
C PRO A 330 4.27 24.72 -15.44
N ARG A 331 4.71 23.97 -14.42
CA ARG A 331 5.41 22.66 -14.54
C ARG A 331 4.55 21.54 -15.15
N THR A 332 3.26 21.76 -15.42
CA THR A 332 2.32 20.72 -15.87
C THR A 332 2.01 20.81 -17.37
N PRO A 333 2.37 19.78 -18.16
CA PRO A 333 2.11 19.77 -19.60
C PRO A 333 0.62 19.58 -19.91
N VAL A 334 0.12 20.24 -20.97
CA VAL A 334 -1.23 19.97 -21.52
C VAL A 334 -1.22 18.68 -22.32
N ILE A 335 -2.11 17.74 -21.98
CA ILE A 335 -2.14 16.40 -22.57
C ILE A 335 -3.02 16.37 -23.82
N THR A 336 -2.45 15.98 -24.96
CA THR A 336 -3.13 15.95 -26.27
C THR A 336 -3.51 14.55 -26.74
N ALA A 337 -2.82 13.53 -26.23
CA ALA A 337 -3.10 12.13 -26.52
C ALA A 337 -2.80 11.26 -25.31
N ILE A 338 -3.49 10.12 -25.20
CA ILE A 338 -3.21 9.07 -24.21
C ILE A 338 -2.92 7.78 -24.97
N ARG A 339 -1.80 7.14 -24.65
CA ARG A 339 -1.40 5.83 -25.20
C ARG A 339 -1.27 4.84 -24.05
N VAL A 340 -1.76 3.62 -24.26
CA VAL A 340 -1.56 2.50 -23.35
C VAL A 340 -0.52 1.57 -23.95
N ASP A 341 0.51 1.22 -23.19
CA ASP A 341 1.48 0.17 -23.47
C ASP A 341 1.23 -0.94 -22.45
N ASN A 342 0.71 -2.07 -22.90
CA ASN A 342 0.12 -3.09 -22.04
C ASN A 342 0.47 -4.48 -22.55
N ASP A 343 1.01 -5.31 -21.67
CA ASP A 343 1.28 -6.74 -21.89
C ASP A 343 0.52 -7.63 -20.89
N SER A 344 -0.41 -7.08 -20.11
CA SER A 344 -1.20 -7.82 -19.12
C SER A 344 -2.35 -8.61 -19.74
N LYS A 345 -3.00 -9.45 -18.91
CA LYS A 345 -4.18 -10.24 -19.29
C LYS A 345 -5.44 -9.42 -19.61
N VAL A 346 -5.51 -8.16 -19.15
CA VAL A 346 -6.65 -7.28 -19.41
C VAL A 346 -6.40 -6.40 -20.63
N GLY A 347 -7.44 -6.07 -21.37
CA GLY A 347 -7.32 -5.25 -22.58
C GLY A 347 -7.12 -3.76 -22.29
N ASP A 348 -6.55 -3.03 -23.24
CA ASP A 348 -6.25 -1.59 -23.13
C ASP A 348 -7.46 -0.73 -22.77
N ALA A 349 -8.65 -1.16 -23.18
CA ALA A 349 -9.91 -0.50 -22.84
C ALA A 349 -10.17 -0.48 -21.33
N VAL A 350 -9.77 -1.54 -20.60
CA VAL A 350 -9.87 -1.62 -19.14
C VAL A 350 -8.97 -0.58 -18.51
N ILE A 351 -7.72 -0.52 -18.95
CA ILE A 351 -6.74 0.47 -18.47
C ILE A 351 -7.23 1.89 -18.74
N ARG A 352 -7.58 2.18 -20.01
CA ARG A 352 -8.03 3.51 -20.45
C ARG A 352 -9.26 3.99 -19.69
N ARG A 353 -10.16 3.08 -19.30
CA ARG A 353 -11.39 3.42 -18.57
C ARG A 353 -11.13 3.96 -17.16
N HIS A 354 -10.03 3.56 -16.53
CA HIS A 354 -9.62 4.05 -15.21
C HIS A 354 -8.82 5.36 -15.28
N ILE A 355 -8.40 5.81 -16.47
CA ILE A 355 -7.70 7.09 -16.64
C ILE A 355 -8.70 8.25 -16.77
N ARG A 356 -8.76 9.11 -15.75
CA ARG A 356 -9.63 10.28 -15.68
C ARG A 356 -9.12 11.48 -16.46
N GLN A 357 -7.80 11.56 -16.72
CA GLN A 357 -7.19 12.65 -17.50
C GLN A 357 -7.95 12.88 -18.82
N ARG A 358 -8.38 14.12 -19.04
CA ARG A 358 -9.03 14.56 -20.27
C ARG A 358 -8.01 15.11 -21.26
N LEU A 359 -8.32 14.96 -22.54
CA LEU A 359 -7.51 15.52 -23.61
C LEU A 359 -7.76 17.04 -23.73
N GLY A 360 -6.72 17.82 -23.94
CA GLY A 360 -6.75 19.28 -24.04
C GLY A 360 -6.63 20.01 -22.69
N GLU A 361 -6.61 19.30 -21.58
CA GLU A 361 -6.45 19.85 -20.23
C GLU A 361 -4.99 19.70 -19.73
N PRO A 362 -4.51 20.58 -18.83
CA PRO A 362 -3.26 20.34 -18.10
C PRO A 362 -3.27 18.98 -17.40
N LEU A 363 -2.09 18.39 -17.24
CA LEU A 363 -1.92 17.14 -16.50
C LEU A 363 -2.37 17.33 -15.04
N ASP A 364 -3.36 16.55 -14.62
CA ASP A 364 -3.76 16.45 -13.22
C ASP A 364 -2.99 15.31 -12.55
N LEU A 365 -1.94 15.69 -11.82
CA LEU A 365 -1.07 14.73 -11.13
C LEU A 365 -1.76 14.04 -9.95
N GLU A 366 -2.73 14.68 -9.30
CA GLU A 366 -3.43 14.10 -8.16
C GLU A 366 -4.39 13.02 -8.63
N ASP A 367 -5.18 13.31 -9.66
CA ASP A 367 -6.08 12.35 -10.25
C ASP A 367 -5.32 11.20 -10.90
N LEU A 368 -4.23 11.49 -11.60
CA LEU A 368 -3.42 10.44 -12.22
C LEU A 368 -2.79 9.50 -11.19
N GLN A 369 -2.33 10.02 -10.04
CA GLN A 369 -1.79 9.20 -8.97
C GLN A 369 -2.84 8.22 -8.41
N LYS A 370 -4.07 8.70 -8.19
CA LYS A 370 -5.21 7.86 -7.80
C LYS A 370 -5.56 6.84 -8.89
N ASP A 371 -5.53 7.22 -10.17
CA ASP A 371 -5.80 6.32 -11.29
C ASP A 371 -4.78 5.17 -11.34
N MET A 372 -3.49 5.47 -11.13
CA MET A 372 -2.44 4.44 -11.06
C MET A 372 -2.61 3.54 -9.84
N GLY A 373 -2.96 4.10 -8.69
CA GLY A 373 -3.28 3.34 -7.47
C GLY A 373 -4.45 2.39 -7.67
N THR A 374 -5.54 2.84 -8.30
CA THR A 374 -6.69 1.98 -8.64
C THR A 374 -6.32 0.90 -9.64
N LEU A 375 -5.56 1.22 -10.69
CA LEU A 375 -5.10 0.22 -11.67
C LEU A 375 -4.21 -0.83 -11.02
N TYR A 376 -3.23 -0.42 -10.23
CA TYR A 376 -2.38 -1.34 -9.48
C TYR A 376 -3.21 -2.20 -8.50
N GLY A 377 -4.20 -1.59 -7.83
CA GLY A 377 -5.15 -2.26 -6.94
C GLY A 377 -6.08 -3.28 -7.61
N LEU A 378 -6.16 -3.33 -8.95
CA LEU A 378 -6.84 -4.43 -9.66
C LEU A 378 -6.12 -5.78 -9.52
N ASP A 379 -4.84 -5.76 -9.12
CA ASP A 379 -3.98 -6.93 -8.88
C ASP A 379 -3.69 -7.77 -10.15
N TYR A 380 -3.73 -7.12 -11.32
CA TYR A 380 -3.34 -7.72 -12.62
C TYR A 380 -1.89 -7.41 -13.02
N PHE A 381 -1.28 -6.40 -12.41
CA PHE A 381 -0.05 -5.79 -12.88
C PHE A 381 1.07 -6.00 -11.85
N GLU A 382 2.30 -6.24 -12.33
CA GLU A 382 3.49 -6.05 -11.50
C GLU A 382 3.77 -4.58 -11.28
N ARG A 383 3.41 -3.75 -12.27
CA ARG A 383 3.70 -2.31 -12.27
C ARG A 383 2.77 -1.54 -13.19
N VAL A 384 2.37 -0.35 -12.76
CA VAL A 384 1.60 0.59 -13.57
C VAL A 384 2.26 1.96 -13.50
N GLU A 385 2.98 2.34 -14.54
CA GLU A 385 3.71 3.61 -14.61
C GLU A 385 3.03 4.56 -15.60
N TYR A 386 3.30 5.86 -15.46
CA TYR A 386 2.97 6.84 -16.47
C TYR A 386 4.18 7.68 -16.80
N ARG A 387 4.23 8.18 -18.03
CA ARG A 387 5.18 9.22 -18.43
C ARG A 387 4.56 10.15 -19.45
N VAL A 388 5.01 11.39 -19.47
CA VAL A 388 4.64 12.34 -20.52
C VAL A 388 5.74 12.36 -21.57
N GLN A 389 5.37 12.13 -22.82
CA GLN A 389 6.26 12.25 -23.97
C GLN A 389 5.93 13.53 -24.74
N ARG A 390 6.83 14.52 -24.73
CA ARG A 390 6.70 15.71 -25.58
C ARG A 390 6.87 15.34 -27.05
N GLY A 391 5.90 15.73 -27.87
CA GLY A 391 5.94 15.57 -29.33
C GLY A 391 5.69 16.89 -30.04
N LYS A 392 6.04 16.95 -31.34
CA LYS A 392 5.78 18.12 -32.20
C LYS A 392 4.29 18.50 -32.28
N LEU A 393 3.41 17.51 -32.08
CA LEU A 393 1.95 17.64 -32.17
C LEU A 393 1.28 17.83 -30.80
N GLY A 394 2.06 17.93 -29.72
CA GLY A 394 1.57 18.03 -28.34
C GLY A 394 2.14 16.94 -27.42
N ASN A 395 1.73 16.96 -26.15
CA ASN A 395 2.21 16.02 -25.15
C ASN A 395 1.35 14.76 -25.13
N THR A 396 1.97 13.58 -25.17
CA THR A 396 1.28 12.29 -25.06
C THR A 396 1.52 11.70 -23.69
N LEU A 397 0.44 11.41 -22.95
CA LEU A 397 0.51 10.63 -21.71
C LEU A 397 0.57 9.14 -22.07
N VAL A 398 1.67 8.49 -21.74
CA VAL A 398 1.86 7.06 -21.96
C VAL A 398 1.66 6.35 -20.62
N ILE A 399 0.68 5.45 -20.56
CA ILE A 399 0.45 4.56 -19.42
C ILE A 399 1.07 3.21 -19.76
N SER A 400 2.03 2.76 -18.97
CA SER A 400 2.71 1.48 -19.14
C SER A 400 2.23 0.53 -18.06
N ALA A 401 1.57 -0.55 -18.44
CA ALA A 401 1.03 -1.55 -17.53
C ALA A 401 1.71 -2.90 -17.80
N ARG A 402 2.49 -3.39 -16.84
CA ARG A 402 3.27 -4.63 -16.98
C ARG A 402 2.62 -5.79 -16.26
N GLU A 403 2.51 -6.94 -16.93
CA GLU A 403 1.95 -8.17 -16.37
C GLU A 403 2.71 -8.62 -15.12
N LYS A 404 1.96 -9.19 -14.17
CA LYS A 404 2.51 -9.79 -12.95
C LYS A 404 3.33 -11.06 -13.27
N ARG A 405 4.67 -10.96 -13.22
CA ARG A 405 5.59 -12.11 -13.47
C ARG A 405 5.46 -13.27 -12.48
N SER A 406 4.98 -13.01 -11.26
CA SER A 406 4.61 -14.06 -10.28
C SER A 406 3.28 -14.74 -10.61
N GLY A 407 2.58 -14.29 -11.64
CA GLY A 407 1.23 -14.70 -11.98
C GLY A 407 0.15 -13.94 -11.20
N THR A 408 -1.05 -13.94 -11.77
CA THR A 408 -2.24 -13.23 -11.26
C THR A 408 -3.14 -14.09 -10.38
N ASP A 409 -2.97 -15.41 -10.47
CA ASP A 409 -3.78 -16.38 -9.73
C ASP A 409 -3.17 -16.54 -8.34
N TYR A 410 -4.01 -16.63 -7.31
CA TYR A 410 -3.50 -16.74 -5.95
C TYR A 410 -4.36 -17.58 -5.02
N LEU A 411 -3.68 -18.18 -4.05
CA LEU A 411 -4.26 -18.83 -2.88
C LEU A 411 -4.08 -17.93 -1.65
N ARG A 412 -5.16 -17.68 -0.91
CA ARG A 412 -5.11 -17.13 0.45
C ARG A 412 -5.56 -18.18 1.45
N LEU A 413 -5.00 -18.09 2.65
CA LEU A 413 -5.35 -18.95 3.78
C LEU A 413 -6.00 -18.10 4.88
N GLY A 414 -6.83 -18.71 5.70
CA GLY A 414 -7.53 -18.06 6.80
C GLY A 414 -7.60 -18.97 8.01
N LEU A 415 -7.54 -18.38 9.20
CA LEU A 415 -7.72 -19.08 10.47
C LEU A 415 -8.52 -18.19 11.41
N SER A 416 -9.68 -18.67 11.84
CA SER A 416 -10.42 -18.09 12.96
C SER A 416 -10.39 -19.06 14.13
N LEU A 417 -10.10 -18.55 15.32
CA LEU A 417 -10.22 -19.27 16.58
C LEU A 417 -10.90 -18.34 17.58
N SER A 418 -11.93 -18.82 18.26
CA SER A 418 -12.62 -18.16 19.36
C SER A 418 -12.72 -19.14 20.52
N ASP A 419 -12.30 -18.73 21.70
CA ASP A 419 -12.35 -19.55 22.92
C ASP A 419 -12.85 -18.67 24.07
N ASP A 420 -13.79 -19.19 24.86
CA ASP A 420 -14.35 -18.52 26.04
C ASP A 420 -13.76 -18.99 27.39
N PHE A 421 -12.85 -19.97 27.33
CA PHE A 421 -12.24 -20.69 28.46
C PHE A 421 -13.24 -21.34 29.44
N GLN A 422 -14.50 -21.53 29.03
CA GLN A 422 -15.55 -22.23 29.78
C GLN A 422 -15.83 -23.65 29.22
N GLY A 423 -15.17 -24.03 28.12
CA GLY A 423 -15.21 -25.38 27.56
C GLY A 423 -15.63 -25.44 26.09
N ASP A 424 -16.07 -24.31 25.52
CA ASP A 424 -16.44 -24.18 24.12
C ASP A 424 -15.36 -23.42 23.36
N SER A 425 -14.83 -24.05 22.30
CA SER A 425 -13.87 -23.43 21.39
C SER A 425 -14.42 -23.57 19.96
N ALA A 426 -14.58 -22.45 19.27
CA ALA A 426 -14.95 -22.41 17.87
C ALA A 426 -13.70 -22.15 17.01
N PHE A 427 -13.45 -22.97 15.99
CA PHE A 427 -12.37 -22.77 15.03
C PHE A 427 -12.86 -22.90 13.59
N ASN A 428 -12.27 -22.11 12.70
CA ASN A 428 -12.48 -22.21 11.26
C ASN A 428 -11.14 -22.10 10.52
N LEU A 429 -10.88 -23.04 9.62
CA LEU A 429 -9.78 -23.01 8.66
C LEU A 429 -10.34 -22.69 7.29
N GLY A 430 -9.87 -21.60 6.69
CA GLY A 430 -10.30 -21.12 5.39
C GLY A 430 -9.20 -21.19 4.33
N ALA A 431 -9.59 -21.42 3.09
CA ALA A 431 -8.74 -21.26 1.92
C ALA A 431 -9.55 -20.64 0.78
N SER A 432 -8.99 -19.67 0.06
CA SER A 432 -9.54 -19.19 -1.20
C SER A 432 -8.55 -19.26 -2.33
N TYR A 433 -8.98 -19.84 -3.43
CA TYR A 433 -8.27 -19.80 -4.69
C TYR A 433 -9.00 -18.88 -5.65
N ARG A 434 -8.28 -17.89 -6.18
CA ARG A 434 -8.79 -16.97 -7.19
C ARG A 434 -7.96 -17.09 -8.46
N LYS A 435 -8.64 -17.35 -9.58
CA LYS A 435 -8.10 -17.26 -10.93
C LYS A 435 -8.52 -15.95 -11.56
N ASN A 436 -7.54 -15.15 -11.97
CA ASN A 436 -7.73 -13.76 -12.39
C ASN A 436 -7.42 -13.60 -13.88
N GLY A 437 -8.11 -12.64 -14.53
CA GLY A 437 -7.81 -12.28 -15.92
C GLY A 437 -8.12 -13.40 -16.91
N ILE A 438 -9.24 -14.12 -16.72
CA ILE A 438 -9.68 -15.23 -17.57
C ILE A 438 -9.94 -14.76 -19.02
N ASN A 439 -10.30 -13.48 -19.19
CA ASN A 439 -10.44 -12.83 -20.50
C ASN A 439 -10.02 -11.35 -20.43
N GLN A 440 -10.04 -10.69 -21.60
CA GLN A 440 -9.63 -9.29 -21.75
C GLN A 440 -10.45 -8.29 -20.94
N LEU A 441 -11.66 -8.64 -20.48
CA LEU A 441 -12.46 -7.80 -19.61
C LEU A 441 -12.12 -7.97 -18.12
N GLY A 442 -11.28 -8.94 -17.78
CA GLY A 442 -10.91 -9.25 -16.39
C GLY A 442 -11.91 -10.17 -15.68
N ALA A 443 -12.46 -11.16 -16.38
CA ALA A 443 -13.26 -12.20 -15.72
C ALA A 443 -12.44 -12.99 -14.69
N GLU A 444 -13.10 -13.42 -13.62
CA GLU A 444 -12.47 -14.07 -12.48
C GLU A 444 -13.26 -15.31 -12.04
N TRP A 445 -12.56 -16.30 -11.52
CA TRP A 445 -13.15 -17.44 -10.83
C TRP A 445 -12.66 -17.43 -9.39
N LEU A 446 -13.58 -17.48 -8.44
CA LEU A 446 -13.30 -17.61 -7.02
C LEU A 446 -13.85 -18.94 -6.50
N THR A 447 -13.03 -19.68 -5.76
CA THR A 447 -13.49 -20.81 -4.94
C THR A 447 -12.99 -20.61 -3.51
N ARG A 448 -13.89 -20.69 -2.54
CA ARG A 448 -13.64 -20.60 -1.10
C ARG A 448 -14.03 -21.91 -0.44
N LEU A 449 -13.17 -22.39 0.44
CA LEU A 449 -13.38 -23.56 1.28
C LEU A 449 -13.15 -23.16 2.73
N GLN A 450 -14.10 -23.51 3.59
CA GLN A 450 -14.00 -23.33 5.03
C GLN A 450 -14.40 -24.62 5.75
N LEU A 451 -13.61 -24.99 6.74
CA LEU A 451 -13.80 -26.17 7.58
C LEU A 451 -13.75 -25.75 9.06
N GLY A 452 -14.61 -26.33 9.90
CA GLY A 452 -14.72 -25.95 11.31
C GLY A 452 -16.16 -26.00 11.79
N ASP A 453 -16.50 -25.09 12.71
CA ASP A 453 -17.88 -24.88 13.20
C ASP A 453 -18.83 -24.46 12.09
N ARG A 454 -18.35 -23.64 11.16
CA ARG A 454 -19.06 -23.30 9.93
C ARG A 454 -18.31 -23.91 8.76
N GLN A 455 -19.00 -24.74 7.99
CA GLN A 455 -18.44 -25.34 6.78
C GLN A 455 -19.02 -24.61 5.57
N GLU A 456 -18.14 -24.14 4.68
CA GLU A 456 -18.54 -23.46 3.45
C GLU A 456 -17.72 -24.04 2.28
N LEU A 457 -18.38 -24.38 1.19
CA LEU A 457 -17.76 -24.46 -0.13
C LEU A 457 -18.52 -23.49 -1.03
N TYR A 458 -17.88 -22.38 -1.40
CA TYR A 458 -18.48 -21.37 -2.27
C TYR A 458 -17.67 -21.24 -3.55
N SER A 459 -18.32 -21.24 -4.72
CA SER A 459 -17.67 -21.01 -6.00
C SER A 459 -18.45 -20.00 -6.82
N GLU A 460 -17.76 -19.01 -7.38
CA GLU A 460 -18.36 -17.92 -8.15
C GLU A 460 -17.53 -17.64 -9.41
N PHE A 461 -18.21 -17.50 -10.56
CA PHE A 461 -17.60 -17.00 -11.78
C PHE A 461 -18.06 -15.57 -12.04
N TYR A 462 -17.16 -14.60 -11.89
CA TYR A 462 -17.43 -13.18 -12.04
C TYR A 462 -17.08 -12.73 -13.47
N GLN A 463 -18.07 -12.31 -14.25
CA GLN A 463 -17.89 -11.83 -15.62
C GLN A 463 -18.29 -10.36 -15.76
N PRO A 464 -17.32 -9.44 -15.91
CA PRO A 464 -17.58 -8.07 -16.32
C PRO A 464 -18.29 -8.00 -17.67
N LEU A 465 -19.25 -7.09 -17.82
CA LEU A 465 -19.97 -6.84 -19.07
C LEU A 465 -19.46 -5.59 -19.80
N ASP A 466 -18.61 -4.79 -19.15
CA ASP A 466 -17.94 -3.63 -19.73
C ASP A 466 -16.52 -3.47 -19.20
N ALA A 467 -15.68 -2.72 -19.92
CA ALA A 467 -14.27 -2.53 -19.59
C ALA A 467 -14.02 -1.83 -18.23
N GLY A 468 -15.02 -1.16 -17.66
CA GLY A 468 -14.93 -0.58 -16.33
C GLY A 468 -15.46 -1.47 -15.21
N SER A 469 -15.82 -2.72 -15.51
CA SER A 469 -16.48 -3.66 -14.60
C SER A 469 -17.69 -3.06 -13.86
N ARG A 470 -18.36 -2.09 -14.49
CA ARG A 470 -19.49 -1.40 -13.87
C ARG A 470 -20.67 -2.33 -13.78
N TRP A 471 -20.89 -3.16 -14.79
CA TRP A 471 -21.90 -4.22 -14.79
C TRP A 471 -21.23 -5.58 -14.85
N PHE A 472 -21.79 -6.55 -14.16
CA PHE A 472 -21.27 -7.92 -14.16
C PHE A 472 -22.39 -8.95 -13.96
N VAL A 473 -22.13 -10.17 -14.39
CA VAL A 473 -22.90 -11.35 -13.97
C VAL A 473 -22.02 -12.28 -13.14
N ALA A 474 -22.62 -12.88 -12.12
CA ALA A 474 -21.91 -13.76 -11.19
C ALA A 474 -22.77 -14.99 -10.81
N PRO A 475 -22.81 -16.03 -11.67
CA PRO A 475 -23.29 -17.34 -11.26
C PRO A 475 -22.43 -17.90 -10.13
N ASN A 476 -23.08 -18.54 -9.17
CA ASN A 476 -22.44 -19.11 -7.99
C ASN A 476 -23.07 -20.44 -7.58
N LEU A 477 -22.27 -21.23 -6.88
CA LEU A 477 -22.62 -22.49 -6.24
C LEU A 477 -22.17 -22.40 -4.78
N PHE A 478 -22.96 -22.92 -3.86
CA PHE A 478 -22.60 -22.92 -2.45
C PHE A 478 -23.05 -24.20 -1.75
N ILE A 479 -22.25 -24.62 -0.77
CA ILE A 479 -22.58 -25.62 0.22
C ILE A 479 -22.26 -25.00 1.56
N GLU A 480 -23.23 -24.95 2.46
CA GLU A 480 -23.09 -24.34 3.78
C GLU A 480 -23.56 -25.32 4.84
N THR A 481 -22.86 -25.38 5.97
CA THR A 481 -23.30 -26.13 7.14
C THR A 481 -22.99 -25.35 8.39
N GLN A 482 -24.00 -25.18 9.23
CA GLN A 482 -23.90 -24.46 10.50
C GLN A 482 -24.82 -25.11 11.54
N ASN A 483 -24.50 -24.95 12.81
CA ASN A 483 -25.37 -25.37 13.89
C ASN A 483 -26.25 -24.20 14.33
N ILE A 484 -27.52 -24.47 14.63
CA ILE A 484 -28.50 -23.50 15.11
C ILE A 484 -29.13 -24.05 16.38
N GLU A 485 -29.08 -23.29 17.46
CA GLU A 485 -29.85 -23.61 18.66
C GLU A 485 -31.32 -23.27 18.48
N ALA A 486 -32.19 -24.23 18.76
CA ALA A 486 -33.62 -24.02 18.87
C ALA A 486 -33.95 -23.71 20.33
N ILE A 487 -34.52 -22.53 20.57
CA ILE A 487 -34.87 -22.04 21.91
C ILE A 487 -36.40 -21.92 22.02
N LEU A 488 -36.96 -22.47 23.09
CA LEU A 488 -38.38 -22.38 23.44
C LEU A 488 -38.50 -21.88 24.87
N ASP A 489 -39.34 -20.87 25.12
CA ASP A 489 -39.56 -20.29 26.45
C ASP A 489 -38.26 -19.84 27.17
N ASN A 490 -37.28 -19.36 26.41
CA ASN A 490 -35.91 -18.99 26.85
C ASN A 490 -35.01 -20.16 27.28
N ASP A 491 -35.44 -21.41 27.11
CA ASP A 491 -34.63 -22.60 27.35
C ASP A 491 -34.15 -23.21 26.02
N PRO A 492 -32.84 -23.49 25.84
CA PRO A 492 -32.35 -24.24 24.70
C PRO A 492 -32.91 -25.67 24.73
N ILE A 493 -33.74 -26.02 23.74
CA ILE A 493 -34.38 -27.35 23.67
C ILE A 493 -33.66 -28.29 22.71
N ALA A 494 -32.95 -27.75 21.72
CA ALA A 494 -32.21 -28.54 20.74
C ALA A 494 -31.11 -27.74 20.03
N GLU A 495 -30.17 -28.46 19.45
CA GLU A 495 -29.23 -27.93 18.45
C GLU A 495 -29.47 -28.69 17.14
N TYR A 496 -29.80 -27.96 16.08
CA TYR A 496 -29.95 -28.50 14.73
C TYR A 496 -28.69 -28.24 13.91
N ARG A 497 -28.22 -29.26 13.21
CA ARG A 497 -27.22 -29.12 12.15
C ARG A 497 -27.94 -28.82 10.84
N LEU A 498 -27.81 -27.58 10.38
CA LEU A 498 -28.46 -27.08 9.19
C LEU A 498 -27.50 -27.14 8.01
N GLN A 499 -27.80 -27.97 7.03
CA GLN A 499 -27.01 -28.13 5.81
C GLN A 499 -27.76 -27.61 4.60
N ARG A 500 -27.12 -26.76 3.80
CA ARG A 500 -27.67 -26.17 2.57
C ARG A 500 -26.76 -26.41 1.38
N TYR A 501 -27.36 -26.70 0.25
CA TYR A 501 -26.70 -26.79 -1.04
C TYR A 501 -27.50 -25.95 -2.02
N GLY A 502 -26.85 -25.05 -2.73
CA GLY A 502 -27.57 -24.14 -3.61
C GLY A 502 -26.75 -23.62 -4.76
N TYR A 503 -27.48 -22.97 -5.66
CA TYR A 503 -26.91 -22.24 -6.77
C TYR A 503 -27.70 -20.96 -7.00
N GLY A 504 -27.05 -19.98 -7.58
CA GLY A 504 -27.68 -18.71 -7.89
C GLY A 504 -26.99 -17.98 -9.02
N MET A 505 -27.62 -16.93 -9.48
CA MET A 505 -27.05 -16.01 -10.46
C MET A 505 -27.34 -14.58 -10.04
N ASN A 506 -26.27 -13.79 -9.98
CA ASN A 506 -26.36 -12.37 -9.70
C ASN A 506 -26.16 -11.55 -10.98
N LEU A 507 -26.99 -10.53 -11.17
CA LEU A 507 -26.68 -9.36 -12.00
C LEU A 507 -26.27 -8.23 -11.06
N GLY A 508 -25.05 -7.74 -11.21
CA GLY A 508 -24.49 -6.74 -10.31
C GLY A 508 -24.02 -5.48 -11.01
N ARG A 509 -23.94 -4.41 -10.22
CA ARG A 509 -23.39 -3.12 -10.61
C ARG A 509 -22.43 -2.58 -9.56
N GLN A 510 -21.20 -2.28 -9.94
CA GLN A 510 -20.25 -1.57 -9.10
C GLN A 510 -20.58 -0.08 -8.99
N ILE A 511 -20.38 0.49 -7.80
CA ILE A 511 -20.60 1.89 -7.45
C ILE A 511 -19.25 2.49 -7.03
N ALA A 512 -18.61 3.18 -7.97
CA ALA A 512 -17.24 3.67 -7.82
C ALA A 512 -16.30 2.53 -7.33
N ASN A 513 -15.29 2.84 -6.53
CA ASN A 513 -14.37 1.85 -5.96
C ASN A 513 -14.85 1.27 -4.61
N ASN A 514 -16.00 1.73 -4.12
CA ASN A 514 -16.35 1.56 -2.71
C ASN A 514 -17.58 0.67 -2.49
N GLY A 515 -18.35 0.31 -3.51
CA GLY A 515 -19.51 -0.54 -3.28
C GLY A 515 -20.04 -1.24 -4.52
N GLU A 516 -21.08 -2.02 -4.29
CA GLU A 516 -21.83 -2.70 -5.34
C GLU A 516 -23.29 -2.93 -4.94
N ILE A 517 -24.14 -3.08 -5.95
CA ILE A 517 -25.50 -3.61 -5.81
C ILE A 517 -25.57 -4.92 -6.59
N ARG A 518 -26.19 -5.95 -6.03
CA ARG A 518 -26.46 -7.23 -6.70
C ARG A 518 -27.94 -7.55 -6.61
N PHE A 519 -28.52 -7.96 -7.74
CA PHE A 519 -29.82 -8.61 -7.79
C PHE A 519 -29.60 -10.08 -8.14
N GLY A 520 -30.03 -10.97 -7.25
CA GLY A 520 -29.83 -12.41 -7.32
C GLY A 520 -31.13 -13.18 -7.49
N ILE A 521 -31.07 -14.27 -8.24
CA ILE A 521 -32.09 -15.33 -8.25
C ILE A 521 -31.38 -16.63 -7.93
N GLY A 522 -31.90 -17.42 -7.00
CA GLY A 522 -31.28 -18.66 -6.58
C GLY A 522 -32.26 -19.70 -6.06
N GLN A 523 -31.74 -20.90 -5.89
CA GLN A 523 -32.44 -22.01 -5.27
C GLN A 523 -31.46 -22.78 -4.39
N ALA A 524 -31.93 -23.21 -3.22
CA ALA A 524 -31.21 -24.07 -2.30
C ALA A 524 -32.11 -25.20 -1.81
N TRP A 525 -31.48 -26.31 -1.45
CA TRP A 525 -32.11 -27.46 -0.81
C TRP A 525 -31.26 -27.84 0.39
N GLY A 526 -31.90 -28.38 1.42
CA GLY A 526 -31.18 -28.70 2.65
C GLY A 526 -31.93 -29.61 3.59
N GLU A 527 -31.20 -30.01 4.62
CA GLU A 527 -31.67 -30.85 5.72
C GLU A 527 -31.29 -30.15 7.03
N ALA A 528 -32.17 -30.28 8.02
CA ALA A 528 -31.97 -29.83 9.38
C ALA A 528 -32.08 -31.06 10.30
N ASP A 529 -30.93 -31.52 10.79
CA ASP A 529 -30.84 -32.73 11.61
C ASP A 529 -30.66 -32.38 13.08
N VAL A 530 -31.38 -33.05 13.98
CA VAL A 530 -31.22 -32.86 15.43
C VAL A 530 -29.88 -33.44 15.87
N ARG A 531 -28.97 -32.58 16.32
CA ARG A 531 -27.65 -32.97 16.84
C ARG A 531 -27.68 -33.22 18.34
N ILE A 532 -28.39 -32.35 19.07
CA ILE A 532 -28.58 -32.40 20.53
C ILE A 532 -30.05 -32.05 20.78
N GLY A 533 -30.77 -32.80 21.60
CA GLY A 533 -32.18 -32.52 21.89
C GLY A 533 -32.96 -33.75 22.30
N GLU A 534 -34.27 -33.57 22.52
CA GLU A 534 -35.20 -34.67 22.82
C GLU A 534 -35.35 -35.62 21.62
N ARG A 535 -35.62 -36.91 21.89
CA ARG A 535 -35.62 -37.97 20.86
C ARG A 535 -36.76 -37.88 19.84
N ASP A 536 -37.78 -37.08 20.13
CA ASP A 536 -39.01 -36.93 19.37
C ASP A 536 -39.02 -35.65 18.51
N LEU A 537 -37.99 -34.82 18.61
CA LEU A 537 -37.79 -33.71 17.68
C LEU A 537 -37.49 -34.26 16.27
N PRO A 538 -38.21 -33.81 15.23
CA PRO A 538 -38.05 -34.36 13.89
C PRO A 538 -36.90 -33.70 13.13
N ASP A 539 -36.12 -34.52 12.42
CA ASP A 539 -35.31 -34.04 11.30
C ASP A 539 -36.25 -33.62 10.15
N PHE A 540 -35.87 -32.60 9.38
CA PHE A 540 -36.69 -32.15 8.25
C PHE A 540 -35.86 -31.63 7.08
N SER A 541 -36.39 -31.81 5.87
CA SER A 541 -35.84 -31.26 4.63
C SER A 541 -36.57 -29.99 4.23
N PHE A 542 -35.90 -29.10 3.52
CA PHE A 542 -36.49 -27.88 2.99
C PHE A 542 -35.94 -27.50 1.61
N THR A 543 -36.75 -26.79 0.85
CA THR A 543 -36.37 -26.13 -0.40
C THR A 543 -36.64 -24.63 -0.29
N GLU A 544 -35.62 -23.84 -0.65
CA GLU A 544 -35.63 -22.38 -0.60
C GLU A 544 -35.39 -21.84 -2.02
N GLY A 545 -36.42 -21.29 -2.65
CA GLY A 545 -36.30 -20.57 -3.92
C GLY A 545 -36.44 -19.07 -3.67
N TYR A 546 -35.47 -18.24 -4.08
CA TYR A 546 -35.43 -16.85 -3.64
C TYR A 546 -34.99 -15.82 -4.68
N TYR A 547 -35.51 -14.60 -4.48
CA TYR A 547 -34.97 -13.36 -5.04
C TYR A 547 -34.18 -12.63 -3.96
N GLU A 548 -33.05 -12.04 -4.33
CA GLU A 548 -32.19 -11.30 -3.40
C GLU A 548 -31.80 -9.94 -3.98
N LEU A 549 -31.79 -8.92 -3.13
CA LEU A 549 -31.17 -7.63 -3.40
C LEU A 549 -30.12 -7.37 -2.32
N GLN A 550 -28.87 -7.21 -2.74
CA GLN A 550 -27.76 -6.91 -1.85
C GLN A 550 -27.15 -5.56 -2.21
N TYR A 551 -27.00 -4.67 -1.23
CA TYR A 551 -26.21 -3.46 -1.31
C TYR A 551 -25.03 -3.58 -0.36
N SER A 552 -23.82 -3.34 -0.87
CA SER A 552 -22.61 -3.32 -0.06
C SER A 552 -21.76 -2.09 -0.34
N PHE A 553 -21.24 -1.48 0.71
CA PHE A 553 -20.39 -0.29 0.64
C PHE A 553 -19.32 -0.35 1.72
N ASP A 554 -18.06 -0.14 1.35
CA ASP A 554 -16.89 -0.26 2.20
C ASP A 554 -15.83 0.80 1.84
N THR A 555 -15.58 1.67 2.82
CA THR A 555 -14.56 2.73 2.80
C THR A 555 -13.63 2.67 4.00
N LEU A 556 -13.66 1.59 4.77
CA LEU A 556 -12.78 1.42 5.94
C LEU A 556 -11.32 1.44 5.48
N ASP A 557 -10.46 2.13 6.21
CA ASP A 557 -9.02 2.16 5.97
C ASP A 557 -8.33 0.84 6.34
N ASP A 558 -8.81 0.18 7.39
CA ASP A 558 -8.41 -1.15 7.82
C ASP A 558 -9.63 -1.99 8.22
N VAL A 559 -9.59 -3.29 7.97
CA VAL A 559 -10.73 -4.19 8.21
C VAL A 559 -10.86 -4.58 9.70
N ASP A 560 -9.73 -4.68 10.41
CA ASP A 560 -9.63 -5.24 11.74
C ASP A 560 -9.63 -4.16 12.82
N PHE A 561 -8.87 -3.09 12.60
CA PHE A 561 -8.77 -1.92 13.46
C PHE A 561 -8.97 -0.61 12.66
N PRO A 562 -10.16 -0.41 12.05
CA PRO A 562 -10.44 0.76 11.21
C PRO A 562 -10.28 2.06 11.99
N ARG A 563 -9.61 3.06 11.45
CA ARG A 563 -9.55 4.40 12.07
C ARG A 563 -10.54 5.37 11.44
N GLU A 564 -10.91 5.14 10.19
CA GLU A 564 -11.84 5.99 9.45
C GLU A 564 -12.65 5.18 8.44
N GLY A 565 -13.71 5.79 7.91
CA GLY A 565 -14.58 5.16 6.92
C GLY A 565 -15.76 4.40 7.50
N GLU A 566 -16.49 3.70 6.64
CA GLU A 566 -17.70 2.93 6.99
C GLU A 566 -17.85 1.65 6.17
N ASP A 567 -18.44 0.62 6.78
CA ASP A 567 -18.89 -0.63 6.17
C ASP A 567 -20.42 -0.74 6.33
N ILE A 568 -21.13 -0.84 5.21
CA ILE A 568 -22.59 -0.95 5.15
C ILE A 568 -22.91 -2.17 4.31
N ARG A 569 -23.70 -3.10 4.85
CA ARG A 569 -24.28 -4.20 4.10
C ARG A 569 -25.77 -4.30 4.37
N LEU A 570 -26.56 -4.25 3.31
CA LEU A 570 -27.99 -4.48 3.34
C LEU A 570 -28.32 -5.66 2.42
N THR A 571 -28.96 -6.69 2.97
CA THR A 571 -29.50 -7.83 2.21
C THR A 571 -31.00 -7.89 2.42
N LEU A 572 -31.74 -7.90 1.32
CA LEU A 572 -33.18 -8.11 1.28
C LEU A 572 -33.44 -9.39 0.49
N ARG A 573 -34.05 -10.39 1.12
CA ARG A 573 -34.35 -11.68 0.48
C ARG A 573 -35.82 -11.99 0.57
N GLN A 574 -36.38 -12.50 -0.53
CA GLN A 574 -37.75 -13.01 -0.60
C GLN A 574 -37.70 -14.45 -1.08
N TYR A 575 -38.15 -15.36 -0.23
CA TYR A 575 -38.38 -16.76 -0.59
C TYR A 575 -39.78 -16.87 -1.20
N ASP A 576 -39.89 -17.51 -2.37
CA ASP A 576 -41.13 -17.55 -3.14
C ASP A 576 -41.41 -18.94 -3.75
N PRO A 577 -42.61 -19.51 -3.55
CA PRO A 577 -43.01 -20.78 -4.15
C PRO A 577 -42.96 -20.81 -5.69
N SER A 578 -43.00 -19.65 -6.36
CA SER A 578 -42.79 -19.57 -7.82
C SER A 578 -41.37 -20.01 -8.25
N LEU A 579 -40.42 -20.02 -7.31
CA LEU A 579 -39.07 -20.56 -7.47
C LEU A 579 -38.91 -21.92 -6.76
N SER A 580 -40.01 -22.62 -6.52
CA SER A 580 -40.07 -23.92 -5.81
C SER A 580 -39.70 -23.87 -4.32
N SER A 581 -39.81 -22.71 -3.69
CA SER A 581 -39.67 -22.59 -2.22
C SER A 581 -40.84 -23.26 -1.49
N ASP A 582 -40.57 -23.97 -0.40
CA ASP A 582 -41.61 -24.61 0.44
C ASP A 582 -42.45 -23.57 1.18
N GLN A 583 -41.81 -22.45 1.56
CA GLN A 583 -42.43 -21.35 2.28
C GLN A 583 -42.27 -20.02 1.52
N ARG A 584 -43.22 -19.10 1.76
CA ARG A 584 -43.14 -17.70 1.31
C ARG A 584 -42.86 -16.81 2.51
N TYR A 585 -41.67 -16.23 2.58
CA TYR A 585 -41.31 -15.28 3.62
C TYR A 585 -40.22 -14.32 3.15
N ARG A 586 -40.06 -13.21 3.86
CA ARG A 586 -39.05 -12.19 3.56
C ARG A 586 -38.10 -11.98 4.73
N GLN A 587 -36.84 -11.73 4.41
CA GLN A 587 -35.79 -11.44 5.37
C GLN A 587 -35.06 -10.15 5.04
N TRP A 588 -34.85 -9.33 6.06
CA TRP A 588 -34.04 -8.12 5.99
C TRP A 588 -32.83 -8.26 6.90
N GLN A 589 -31.65 -7.92 6.39
CA GLN A 589 -30.42 -7.92 7.17
C GLN A 589 -29.63 -6.65 6.89
N LEU A 590 -29.27 -5.92 7.96
CA LEU A 590 -28.42 -4.74 7.92
C LEU A 590 -27.21 -4.95 8.84
N LYS A 591 -26.02 -4.67 8.33
CA LYS A 591 -24.80 -4.47 9.09
C LYS A 591 -24.27 -3.07 8.80
N LEU A 592 -23.86 -2.37 9.85
CA LEU A 592 -23.29 -1.04 9.78
C LEU A 592 -22.11 -0.95 10.74
N ASP A 593 -20.98 -0.43 10.30
CA ASP A 593 -19.86 0.01 11.13
C ASP A 593 -19.35 1.37 10.61
N LYS A 594 -19.14 2.34 11.50
CA LYS A 594 -18.59 3.67 11.20
C LYS A 594 -17.41 3.94 12.13
N ALA A 595 -16.22 4.14 11.56
CA ALA A 595 -15.01 4.45 12.31
C ALA A 595 -14.69 5.96 12.26
N LEU A 596 -14.28 6.50 13.41
CA LEU A 596 -13.93 7.90 13.60
C LEU A 596 -12.73 7.98 14.55
N SER A 597 -11.64 8.62 14.12
CA SER A 597 -10.43 8.74 14.93
C SER A 597 -10.01 10.17 15.19
N GLN A 598 -9.43 10.38 16.36
CA GLN A 598 -8.69 11.58 16.74
C GLN A 598 -7.41 11.17 17.46
N ASP A 599 -6.26 11.54 16.89
CA ASP A 599 -4.93 11.11 17.34
C ASP A 599 -4.85 9.59 17.51
N ALA A 600 -4.36 9.08 18.65
CA ALA A 600 -4.25 7.66 18.91
C ALA A 600 -5.60 6.97 19.23
N ASN A 601 -6.70 7.71 19.31
CA ASN A 601 -7.98 7.22 19.81
C ASN A 601 -8.99 7.03 18.67
N THR A 602 -9.75 5.94 18.74
CA THR A 602 -10.71 5.55 17.71
C THR A 602 -12.02 5.14 18.34
N TRP A 603 -13.12 5.55 17.71
CA TRP A 603 -14.49 5.14 18.04
C TRP A 603 -15.10 4.44 16.84
N VAL A 604 -15.72 3.28 17.06
CA VAL A 604 -16.50 2.55 16.08
C VAL A 604 -17.95 2.48 16.55
N LEU A 605 -18.83 3.13 15.80
CA LEU A 605 -20.28 3.04 15.99
C LEU A 605 -20.79 1.96 15.04
N GLY A 606 -21.36 0.89 15.58
CA GLY A 606 -21.75 -0.24 14.76
C GLY A 606 -23.04 -0.91 15.20
N GLY A 607 -23.52 -1.83 14.39
CA GLY A 607 -24.71 -2.59 14.70
C GLY A 607 -25.09 -3.63 13.65
N ARG A 608 -25.97 -4.52 14.08
CA ARG A 608 -26.60 -5.56 13.24
C ARG A 608 -28.09 -5.54 13.47
N TYR A 609 -28.86 -5.71 12.41
CA TYR A 609 -30.29 -5.86 12.46
C TYR A 609 -30.71 -6.97 11.50
N GLY A 610 -31.50 -7.92 11.99
CA GLY A 610 -32.02 -9.04 11.22
C GLY A 610 -33.51 -9.15 11.51
N ARG A 611 -34.32 -9.36 10.48
CA ARG A 611 -35.77 -9.53 10.66
C ARG A 611 -36.34 -10.50 9.64
N THR A 612 -37.00 -11.54 10.11
CA THR A 612 -37.90 -12.37 9.32
C THR A 612 -39.30 -11.78 9.45
N LEU A 613 -39.89 -11.35 8.34
CA LEU A 613 -41.10 -10.50 8.33
C LEU A 613 -42.41 -11.28 8.38
N ASP A 614 -42.37 -12.53 7.93
CA ASP A 614 -43.52 -13.39 7.72
C ASP A 614 -43.32 -14.69 8.52
N ASP A 615 -44.35 -15.50 8.69
CA ASP A 615 -44.24 -16.79 9.37
C ASP A 615 -43.35 -17.76 8.57
N ALA A 616 -42.35 -18.32 9.23
CA ALA A 616 -41.37 -19.22 8.64
C ALA A 616 -40.85 -20.21 9.69
N GLU A 617 -40.27 -21.31 9.23
CA GLU A 617 -39.65 -22.31 10.10
C GLU A 617 -38.49 -21.69 10.89
N ILE A 618 -38.48 -21.86 12.23
CA ILE A 618 -37.59 -21.08 13.12
C ILE A 618 -36.13 -21.42 12.83
N VAL A 619 -35.82 -22.71 12.71
CA VAL A 619 -34.43 -23.19 12.53
C VAL A 619 -33.81 -22.67 11.22
N THR A 620 -34.58 -22.64 10.12
CA THR A 620 -34.06 -22.20 8.81
C THR A 620 -34.04 -20.67 8.67
N SER A 621 -34.89 -19.96 9.41
CA SER A 621 -35.06 -18.50 9.29
C SER A 621 -34.44 -17.67 10.42
N SER A 622 -33.66 -18.30 11.31
CA SER A 622 -32.99 -17.63 12.44
C SER A 622 -31.67 -16.96 12.06
N PHE A 623 -31.39 -15.84 12.72
CA PHE A 623 -30.11 -15.15 12.76
C PHE A 623 -29.39 -15.45 14.07
N LEU A 624 -28.06 -15.38 14.04
CA LEU A 624 -27.19 -15.64 15.20
C LEU A 624 -26.60 -14.35 15.79
N LEU A 625 -26.55 -14.29 17.12
CA LEU A 625 -25.99 -13.22 17.95
C LEU A 625 -25.25 -13.83 19.17
N GLY A 626 -24.24 -13.15 19.71
CA GLY A 626 -23.41 -13.65 20.81
C GLY A 626 -21.91 -13.65 20.48
N GLY A 627 -21.08 -13.55 21.51
CA GLY A 627 -19.62 -13.48 21.41
C GLY A 627 -19.04 -12.07 21.62
N ALA A 628 -17.71 -11.96 21.54
CA ALA A 628 -16.98 -10.74 21.83
C ALA A 628 -17.42 -9.56 20.93
N ARG A 629 -17.88 -8.47 21.54
CA ARG A 629 -18.41 -7.28 20.85
C ARG A 629 -19.67 -7.54 20.00
N GLN A 630 -20.39 -8.62 20.28
CA GLN A 630 -21.62 -9.09 19.64
C GLN A 630 -22.69 -9.51 20.68
N LEU A 631 -22.77 -8.80 21.81
CA LEU A 631 -23.28 -9.21 23.13
C LEU A 631 -22.23 -9.96 23.97
N SER A 632 -21.16 -9.22 24.30
CA SER A 632 -20.12 -9.67 25.23
C SER A 632 -20.69 -10.23 26.54
N GLY A 633 -20.10 -11.30 27.05
CA GLY A 633 -20.62 -12.14 28.13
C GLY A 633 -21.08 -13.51 27.61
N PHE A 634 -21.74 -13.56 26.45
CA PHE A 634 -22.17 -14.82 25.84
C PHE A 634 -21.06 -15.52 25.04
N ARG A 635 -21.14 -16.85 24.93
CA ARG A 635 -20.37 -17.62 23.95
C ARG A 635 -20.70 -17.21 22.50
N GLN A 636 -19.84 -17.57 21.56
CA GLN A 636 -20.03 -17.23 20.15
C GLN A 636 -21.34 -17.85 19.63
N ASP A 637 -22.17 -17.04 18.96
CA ASP A 637 -23.45 -17.45 18.36
C ASP A 637 -24.47 -18.07 19.34
N ALA A 638 -24.39 -17.76 20.64
CA ALA A 638 -25.23 -18.31 21.71
C ALA A 638 -26.74 -18.02 21.58
N LEU A 639 -27.13 -16.98 20.84
CA LEU A 639 -28.52 -16.58 20.71
C LEU A 639 -28.95 -16.73 19.25
N ALA A 640 -29.97 -17.56 19.03
CA ALA A 640 -30.61 -17.75 17.75
C ALA A 640 -32.04 -17.20 17.79
N GLY A 641 -32.41 -16.41 16.79
CA GLY A 641 -33.80 -15.96 16.65
C GLY A 641 -34.14 -15.42 15.27
N GLN A 642 -35.41 -15.52 14.90
CA GLN A 642 -35.94 -15.02 13.62
C GLN A 642 -35.74 -13.50 13.44
N ASN A 643 -35.49 -12.80 14.54
CA ASN A 643 -35.18 -11.39 14.54
C ASN A 643 -34.06 -11.09 15.53
N ILE A 644 -33.15 -10.21 15.14
CA ILE A 644 -32.06 -9.72 15.99
C ILE A 644 -31.90 -8.22 15.87
N SER A 645 -31.48 -7.59 16.95
CA SER A 645 -30.99 -6.22 16.95
C SER A 645 -29.75 -6.10 17.83
N LEU A 646 -28.76 -5.36 17.38
CA LEU A 646 -27.53 -5.05 18.11
C LEU A 646 -27.10 -3.64 17.74
N GLY A 647 -26.93 -2.78 18.74
CA GLY A 647 -26.18 -1.53 18.62
C GLY A 647 -24.94 -1.62 19.50
N ARG A 648 -23.81 -1.09 19.03
CA ARG A 648 -22.56 -1.08 19.78
C ARG A 648 -21.75 0.19 19.57
N VAL A 649 -21.03 0.58 20.62
CA VAL A 649 -19.99 1.60 20.59
C VAL A 649 -18.72 0.94 21.06
N VAL A 650 -17.69 0.92 20.21
CA VAL A 650 -16.37 0.38 20.55
C VAL A 650 -15.37 1.52 20.58
N TYR A 651 -14.59 1.60 21.64
CA TYR A 651 -13.48 2.52 21.78
C TYR A 651 -12.17 1.75 21.81
N TYR A 652 -11.14 2.24 21.13
CA TYR A 652 -9.78 1.76 21.37
C TYR A 652 -8.74 2.84 21.13
N ARG A 653 -7.63 2.70 21.85
CA ARG A 653 -6.45 3.53 21.71
C ARG A 653 -5.27 2.69 21.24
N ARG A 654 -4.57 3.16 20.22
CA ARG A 654 -3.29 2.58 19.80
C ARG A 654 -2.20 2.94 20.81
N MET A 655 -1.56 1.92 21.39
CA MET A 655 -0.57 2.06 22.47
C MET A 655 0.86 2.19 21.95
N THR A 656 1.11 1.73 20.72
CA THR A 656 2.44 1.69 20.08
C THR A 656 2.56 2.77 19.01
N GLN A 657 3.75 3.35 18.86
CA GLN A 657 4.05 4.23 17.73
C GLN A 657 4.11 3.41 16.42
N ARG A 658 3.97 4.07 15.27
CA ARG A 658 4.16 3.40 13.96
C ARG A 658 5.63 2.99 13.85
N SER A 659 5.89 1.72 13.54
CA SER A 659 7.22 1.19 13.30
C SER A 659 7.33 0.69 11.86
N PHE A 660 8.53 0.75 11.29
CA PHE A 660 8.83 0.44 9.89
C PHE A 660 9.22 -1.03 9.65
N LEU A 661 9.29 -1.86 10.69
CA LEU A 661 9.73 -3.26 10.60
C LEU A 661 8.55 -4.25 10.73
N PRO A 662 8.61 -5.41 10.04
CA PRO A 662 7.52 -6.40 9.94
C PRO A 662 7.22 -7.19 11.23
N LEU A 663 7.73 -6.78 12.39
CA LEU A 663 7.56 -7.48 13.68
C LEU A 663 7.02 -6.58 14.81
N ASP A 664 6.84 -5.28 14.59
CA ASP A 664 6.21 -4.39 15.57
C ASP A 664 4.69 -4.36 15.35
N PHE A 665 3.99 -5.26 16.02
CA PHE A 665 2.55 -5.41 15.93
C PHE A 665 1.84 -4.27 16.67
N PRO A 666 0.99 -3.47 16.00
CA PRO A 666 0.20 -2.46 16.65
C PRO A 666 -0.62 -3.05 17.81
N VAL A 667 -0.35 -2.57 19.01
CA VAL A 667 -1.12 -2.92 20.22
C VAL A 667 -2.23 -1.90 20.45
N TYR A 668 -3.44 -2.39 20.70
CA TYR A 668 -4.64 -1.61 20.97
C TYR A 668 -5.23 -1.99 22.31
N LEU A 669 -5.57 -1.01 23.14
CA LEU A 669 -6.36 -1.20 24.35
C LEU A 669 -7.73 -0.57 24.13
N GLY A 670 -8.80 -1.32 24.38
CA GLY A 670 -10.16 -0.87 24.09
C GLY A 670 -11.23 -1.40 25.02
N ALA A 671 -12.43 -0.89 24.80
CA ALA A 671 -13.65 -1.27 25.51
C ALA A 671 -14.86 -1.18 24.57
N SER A 672 -15.95 -1.89 24.89
CA SER A 672 -17.22 -1.79 24.18
C SER A 672 -18.39 -1.60 25.14
N LEU A 673 -19.41 -0.91 24.63
CA LEU A 673 -20.77 -0.89 25.18
C LEU A 673 -21.71 -1.37 24.09
N GLU A 674 -22.61 -2.28 24.45
CA GLU A 674 -23.43 -3.04 23.53
C GLU A 674 -24.86 -3.13 24.07
N ARG A 675 -25.84 -3.11 23.17
CA ARG A 675 -27.24 -3.34 23.50
C ARG A 675 -27.90 -4.13 22.39
N GLY A 676 -28.50 -5.25 22.71
CA GLY A 676 -29.10 -6.13 21.71
C GLY A 676 -30.27 -6.96 22.23
N ARG A 677 -30.91 -7.67 21.31
CA ARG A 677 -32.10 -8.48 21.55
C ARG A 677 -32.25 -9.52 20.44
N ALA A 678 -32.66 -10.73 20.78
CA ALA A 678 -33.05 -11.79 19.86
C ALA A 678 -34.47 -12.27 20.21
N TRP A 679 -35.32 -12.48 19.20
CA TRP A 679 -36.70 -12.93 19.42
C TRP A 679 -37.30 -13.61 18.19
N ASN A 680 -38.30 -14.45 18.41
CA ASN A 680 -39.02 -15.18 17.35
C ASN A 680 -40.39 -14.58 17.05
N ASN A 681 -40.94 -14.92 15.89
CA ASN A 681 -42.33 -14.57 15.53
C ASN A 681 -43.31 -15.69 15.95
N GLY A 682 -42.87 -16.96 15.85
CA GLY A 682 -43.74 -18.13 15.97
C GLY A 682 -43.80 -18.80 17.35
N ASN A 683 -42.93 -18.44 18.30
CA ASN A 683 -42.96 -18.92 19.69
C ASN A 683 -42.71 -17.78 20.69
N ASP A 684 -42.84 -18.08 21.98
CA ASP A 684 -42.72 -17.08 23.07
C ASP A 684 -41.27 -16.69 23.39
N PHE A 685 -40.28 -17.12 22.58
CA PHE A 685 -38.88 -16.75 22.80
C PHE A 685 -38.64 -15.26 22.53
N ASP A 686 -38.18 -14.56 23.56
CA ASP A 686 -37.74 -13.18 23.53
C ASP A 686 -36.71 -12.94 24.62
N SER A 687 -35.47 -12.67 24.22
CA SER A 687 -34.38 -12.39 25.15
C SER A 687 -34.57 -11.09 25.94
N GLY A 688 -35.51 -10.22 25.53
CA GLY A 688 -35.52 -8.84 26.00
C GLY A 688 -34.28 -8.06 25.54
N TYR A 689 -34.16 -6.80 25.96
CA TYR A 689 -32.98 -6.00 25.65
C TYR A 689 -31.88 -6.26 26.68
N ILE A 690 -30.79 -6.82 26.21
CA ILE A 690 -29.59 -7.12 26.98
C ILE A 690 -28.58 -5.99 26.77
N ASN A 691 -28.03 -5.45 27.85
CA ASN A 691 -26.91 -4.51 27.83
C ASN A 691 -25.62 -5.25 28.20
N ALA A 692 -24.60 -5.11 27.35
CA ALA A 692 -23.33 -5.78 27.51
C ALA A 692 -22.16 -4.78 27.46
N ALA A 693 -21.06 -5.15 28.09
CA ALA A 693 -19.83 -4.37 28.08
C ALA A 693 -18.61 -5.29 27.99
N SER A 694 -17.52 -4.80 27.40
CA SER A 694 -16.24 -5.51 27.43
C SER A 694 -15.05 -4.59 27.54
N VAL A 695 -13.93 -5.15 27.98
CA VAL A 695 -12.59 -4.57 27.84
C VAL A 695 -11.72 -5.55 27.06
N PHE A 696 -10.83 -5.04 26.19
CA PHE A 696 -10.00 -5.91 25.36
C PHE A 696 -8.62 -5.32 25.06
N LEU A 697 -7.67 -6.22 24.81
CA LEU A 697 -6.34 -5.96 24.30
C LEU A 697 -6.22 -6.62 22.92
N GLY A 698 -5.99 -5.82 21.88
CA GLY A 698 -5.87 -6.26 20.50
C GLY A 698 -4.44 -6.12 19.97
N TYR A 699 -4.02 -7.08 19.17
CA TYR A 699 -2.75 -7.09 18.43
C TYR A 699 -3.05 -7.30 16.95
N ASP A 700 -2.55 -6.42 16.10
CA ASP A 700 -2.61 -6.62 14.64
C ASP A 700 -1.38 -7.42 14.20
N THR A 701 -1.56 -8.73 13.98
CA THR A 701 -0.49 -9.68 13.68
C THR A 701 -0.53 -10.13 12.21
N PRO A 702 0.55 -10.73 11.66
CA PRO A 702 0.57 -11.21 10.28
C PRO A 702 -0.43 -12.33 9.99
N LEU A 703 -0.91 -13.02 11.04
CA LEU A 703 -1.93 -14.07 10.93
C LEU A 703 -3.37 -13.53 11.06
N GLY A 704 -3.53 -12.22 11.25
CA GLY A 704 -4.80 -11.55 11.56
C GLY A 704 -4.82 -10.96 12.97
N PRO A 705 -5.94 -10.33 13.38
CA PRO A 705 -6.06 -9.69 14.67
C PRO A 705 -6.16 -10.73 15.79
N LEU A 706 -5.30 -10.61 16.80
CA LEU A 706 -5.38 -11.37 18.04
C LEU A 706 -5.97 -10.48 19.14
N ASN A 707 -7.13 -10.84 19.66
CA ASN A 707 -7.85 -10.09 20.70
C ASN A 707 -8.04 -10.95 21.94
N PHE A 708 -7.61 -10.42 23.09
CA PHE A 708 -7.98 -10.94 24.40
C PHE A 708 -8.99 -9.99 25.01
N GLY A 709 -10.12 -10.49 25.48
CA GLY A 709 -11.17 -9.64 26.04
C GLY A 709 -11.86 -10.27 27.23
N TYR A 710 -12.45 -9.43 28.07
CA TYR A 710 -13.35 -9.86 29.13
C TYR A 710 -14.68 -9.14 28.95
N GLY A 711 -15.76 -9.91 28.84
CA GLY A 711 -17.11 -9.42 28.59
C GLY A 711 -18.08 -9.81 29.70
N VAL A 712 -19.04 -8.93 29.96
CA VAL A 712 -20.14 -9.13 30.91
C VAL A 712 -21.44 -8.54 30.36
N ASN A 713 -22.59 -9.05 30.79
CA ASN A 713 -23.90 -8.49 30.48
C ASN A 713 -24.84 -8.44 31.70
N ASP A 714 -26.03 -7.88 31.52
CA ASP A 714 -27.07 -7.75 32.55
C ASP A 714 -27.98 -8.99 32.72
N GLU A 715 -27.67 -10.09 32.01
CA GLU A 715 -28.21 -11.44 32.24
C GLU A 715 -27.25 -12.28 33.11
N ASP A 716 -26.30 -11.63 33.80
CA ASP A 716 -25.28 -12.25 34.66
C ASP A 716 -24.29 -13.20 33.95
N GLU A 717 -24.22 -13.17 32.62
CA GLU A 717 -23.25 -13.93 31.84
C GLU A 717 -21.90 -13.20 31.75
N GLN A 718 -20.81 -13.97 31.79
CA GLN A 718 -19.45 -13.47 31.73
C GLN A 718 -18.55 -14.44 30.97
N ALA A 719 -17.65 -13.89 30.15
CA ALA A 719 -16.73 -14.69 29.36
C ALA A 719 -15.36 -14.02 29.21
N LEU A 720 -14.31 -14.84 29.26
CA LEU A 720 -12.97 -14.45 28.88
C LEU A 720 -12.76 -14.90 27.43
N TYR A 721 -12.52 -13.99 26.51
CA TYR A 721 -12.36 -14.30 25.10
C TYR A 721 -10.89 -14.33 24.69
N MET A 722 -10.51 -15.34 23.92
CA MET A 722 -9.36 -15.29 23.01
C MET A 722 -9.86 -15.44 21.58
N ASN A 723 -9.72 -14.39 20.78
CA ASN A 723 -10.08 -14.41 19.36
C ASN A 723 -8.84 -14.20 18.50
N LEU A 724 -8.46 -15.18 17.71
CA LEU A 724 -7.49 -15.01 16.63
C LEU A 724 -8.25 -14.98 15.31
N GLY A 725 -8.04 -13.93 14.52
CA GLY A 725 -8.74 -13.77 13.26
C GLY A 725 -10.16 -13.22 13.40
N ARG A 726 -10.97 -13.40 12.35
CA ARG A 726 -12.42 -13.12 12.33
C ARG A 726 -13.16 -14.34 11.81
N SER A 727 -14.36 -14.57 12.34
CA SER A 727 -15.29 -15.53 11.74
C SER A 727 -15.76 -15.00 10.39
N PHE A 728 -15.71 -15.85 9.36
CA PHE A 728 -16.00 -15.53 7.96
C PHE A 728 -17.50 -15.54 7.65
#